data_AF-A0A846ZDJ8-F1
#
_entry.id   AF-A0A846ZDJ8-F1
#
_cell.length_a   1.000
_cell.length_b   1.000
_cell.length_c   1.000
_cell.angle_alpha   90.00
_cell.angle_beta   90.00
_cell.angle_gamma   90.00
#
_symmetry.space_group_name_H-M   'P 1'
#
loop_
_entity.id
_entity.type
_entity.pdbx_description
1 polymer ?
#
loop_
_entity_poly.entity_id
_entity_poly.type
_entity_poly.pdbx_seq_one_letter_code
_entity_poly.pdbx_strand_id
1 'polypeptide(L)'
;MTQTHDGTVRFRHGATAGVPVDEPAQPDRIRRPSDAIRFAASLAGLAAVMLLVSIAQQTTHGLQTDIAEGTAHAPRPLLTLATLVSSFGVLAVSVAFAVERLFHKDGTRVAIALLASVIAFGITVGLDDLVVRAAPGGVLDSLIWGGTETAPVHTDIAPVIAFVSAVGMAGRARWQAVTWTMIGLAALTGLTASYASVAALAATYFLGRAIGHGTLYAVGTPNPRPPGTAVVASLERLGLRPRRGARLDEPADDTEDGRRYGVVLAPCPEGEHGARLPADRAAHADWDLEVRVLDRDQQTAGLLYRIWRLLRLRGATTGRTLRSLRRSLEQESLMAYAVAAAGARTPRLTGTCEVGTEAALLAYEHVPGRRLGDVPGEEVTDELLTDIWRQFRSMQGGRLAHRRLQDGALLIGADGLAYVTDLRAGETAAGDLALRLDLAQLLTTLALRAGPERAVRTAASVLGEEALGGAVPLLQRVALSRATRQALRRDRELLTRIREQIVRLKPEVEAAPARLERFRPRTIFSVVALSFAAYIVIPQVTSLDVGYLAATASWHWVVAALGAAALSYVAAAFMLMGFVPERLPLGRTVLVQVAASFVKLVAPAAVGGVAVNTRYLQRSGVRPTLAVASVGASQLVGMVTHILLLVLFGFLTGSTTRATQDLAPSRTIVIAVLGLGLLAGLALTVPRVRRVVTSRLKSMFSGVVPRLVDVLQSPAKLFTGMGGTLLLTLAFVLCLDASIRSFGGSLPWTTVVLVFLTANAVGSAAPTPGGLGAVEGALTLALTISGLSAETATSAVLLYRLFTLWLPVLPGWGAFAYLQRKEAL
;
A
#
# COMPACT_ATOMS: atom_id res chain seq x y z
N MET A 1 17.23 35.38 38.89
CA MET A 1 16.11 35.74 39.77
C MET A 1 15.08 36.47 38.92
N THR A 2 14.07 35.74 38.43
CA THR A 2 12.90 36.33 37.77
C THR A 2 11.79 35.29 37.93
N GLN A 3 10.94 35.51 38.94
CA GLN A 3 9.78 34.68 39.25
C GLN A 3 8.70 34.94 38.20
N THR A 4 8.28 33.91 37.47
CA THR A 4 7.03 33.92 36.70
C THR A 4 5.94 33.31 37.57
N HIS A 5 4.96 34.14 37.94
CA HIS A 5 3.75 33.74 38.65
C HIS A 5 2.95 32.70 37.85
N ASP A 6 2.73 31.54 38.46
CA ASP A 6 1.81 30.50 38.00
C ASP A 6 0.38 30.86 38.43
N GLY A 7 -0.33 31.54 37.54
CA GLY A 7 -1.74 31.88 37.72
C GLY A 7 -2.63 30.66 37.49
N THR A 8 -2.89 29.92 38.56
CA THR A 8 -3.88 28.83 38.60
C THR A 8 -5.29 29.40 38.36
N VAL A 9 -5.79 29.28 37.13
CA VAL A 9 -7.20 29.53 36.81
C VAL A 9 -8.04 28.45 37.49
N ARG A 10 -8.66 28.80 38.62
CA ARG A 10 -9.66 27.97 39.29
C ARG A 10 -10.84 27.74 38.35
N PHE A 11 -10.97 26.50 37.86
CA PHE A 11 -12.21 26.02 37.25
C PHE A 11 -13.35 26.13 38.28
N ARG A 12 -14.28 27.07 38.08
CA ARG A 12 -15.57 27.04 38.77
C ARG A 12 -16.29 25.77 38.34
N HIS A 13 -16.31 24.77 39.23
CA HIS A 13 -17.27 23.67 39.19
C HIS A 13 -18.67 24.23 39.47
N GLY A 14 -19.29 24.81 38.45
CA GLY A 14 -20.74 24.82 38.32
C GLY A 14 -21.09 23.63 37.44
N ALA A 15 -21.64 22.57 38.03
CA ALA A 15 -22.20 21.46 37.27
C ALA A 15 -23.44 21.96 36.52
N THR A 16 -23.25 22.51 35.33
CA THR A 16 -24.33 22.64 34.35
C THR A 16 -24.72 21.23 33.95
N ALA A 17 -25.95 20.82 34.26
CA ALA A 17 -26.54 19.60 33.73
C ALA A 17 -26.25 19.54 32.22
N GLY A 18 -25.48 18.53 31.79
CA GLY A 18 -24.98 18.47 30.42
C GLY A 18 -26.12 18.57 29.42
N VAL A 19 -25.99 19.46 28.44
CA VAL A 19 -26.99 19.64 27.39
C VAL A 19 -27.30 18.28 26.76
N PRO A 20 -28.57 17.83 26.75
CA PRO A 20 -28.91 16.54 26.20
C PRO A 20 -28.61 16.52 24.70
N VAL A 21 -27.75 15.58 24.29
CA VAL A 21 -27.42 15.34 22.89
C VAL A 21 -27.85 13.93 22.53
N ASP A 22 -28.76 13.81 21.57
CA ASP A 22 -29.16 12.53 20.99
C ASP A 22 -28.09 12.08 19.99
N GLU A 23 -27.26 11.13 20.39
CA GLU A 23 -26.19 10.57 19.57
C GLU A 23 -26.13 9.04 19.77
N PRO A 24 -26.06 8.24 18.68
CA PRO A 24 -25.88 6.80 18.80
C PRO A 24 -24.57 6.48 19.53
N ALA A 25 -24.57 5.39 20.30
CA ALA A 25 -23.40 4.93 21.05
C ALA A 25 -22.18 4.81 20.13
N GLN A 26 -21.14 5.59 20.42
CA GLN A 26 -19.92 5.54 19.62
C GLN A 26 -19.19 4.22 19.88
N PRO A 27 -18.53 3.62 18.86
CA PRO A 27 -17.71 2.45 19.09
C PRO A 27 -16.54 2.81 20.02
N ASP A 28 -16.33 2.00 21.05
CA ASP A 28 -15.24 2.20 22.03
C ASP A 28 -13.85 2.18 21.36
N ARG A 29 -13.73 1.48 20.22
CA ARG A 29 -12.48 1.32 19.47
C ARG A 29 -12.66 1.53 17.99
N ILE A 30 -11.71 2.27 17.41
CA ILE A 30 -11.63 2.52 15.97
C ILE A 30 -10.24 2.13 15.43
N ARG A 31 -10.20 1.64 14.19
CA ARG A 31 -8.95 1.40 13.47
C ARG A 31 -8.55 2.66 12.72
N ARG A 32 -7.54 3.38 13.21
CA ARG A 32 -7.13 4.63 12.61
C ARG A 32 -6.32 4.41 11.33
N PRO A 33 -6.67 5.08 10.22
CA PRO A 33 -5.90 4.97 8.98
C PRO A 33 -4.49 5.55 9.12
N SER A 34 -4.28 6.51 10.03
CA SER A 34 -2.95 7.05 10.33
C SER A 34 -1.97 5.97 10.78
N ASP A 35 -2.42 5.00 11.56
CA ASP A 35 -1.57 3.93 12.08
C ASP A 35 -1.24 2.93 10.98
N ALA A 36 -2.18 2.63 10.07
CA ALA A 36 -1.90 1.84 8.88
C ALA A 36 -0.89 2.54 7.93
N ILE A 37 -0.99 3.86 7.77
CA ILE A 37 -0.03 4.62 6.94
C ILE A 37 1.36 4.60 7.58
N ARG A 38 1.45 4.82 8.90
CA ARG A 38 2.72 4.76 9.62
C ARG A 38 3.32 3.36 9.58
N PHE A 39 2.51 2.32 9.71
CA PHE A 39 2.92 0.92 9.51
C PHE A 39 3.51 0.69 8.12
N ALA A 40 2.79 1.10 7.07
CA ALA A 40 3.26 0.97 5.69
C ALA A 40 4.54 1.77 5.42
N ALA A 41 4.65 2.99 5.97
CA ALA A 41 5.85 3.81 5.87
C ALA A 41 7.04 3.18 6.60
N SER A 42 6.82 2.56 7.76
CA SER A 42 7.85 1.82 8.49
C SER A 42 8.31 0.58 7.73
N LEU A 43 7.40 -0.17 7.10
CA LEU A 43 7.76 -1.30 6.23
C LEU A 43 8.55 -0.83 4.99
N ALA A 44 8.15 0.27 4.37
CA ALA A 44 8.89 0.85 3.24
C ALA A 44 10.29 1.34 3.65
N GLY A 45 10.41 1.95 4.83
CA GLY A 45 11.70 2.34 5.42
C GLY A 45 12.59 1.13 5.70
N LEU A 46 12.04 0.06 6.28
CA LEU A 46 12.75 -1.20 6.47
C LEU A 46 13.24 -1.75 5.12
N ALA A 47 12.37 -1.84 4.11
CA ALA A 47 12.75 -2.30 2.78
C ALA A 47 13.82 -1.41 2.12
N ALA A 48 13.76 -0.09 2.32
CA ALA A 48 14.76 0.85 1.81
C ALA A 48 16.13 0.66 2.51
N VAL A 49 16.15 0.41 3.83
CA VAL A 49 17.38 0.06 4.55
C VAL A 49 17.94 -1.25 4.02
N MET A 50 17.12 -2.29 3.85
CA MET A 50 17.56 -3.57 3.28
C MET A 50 18.13 -3.40 1.86
N LEU A 51 17.47 -2.58 1.03
CA LEU A 51 17.93 -2.27 -0.32
C LEU A 51 19.25 -1.49 -0.32
N LEU A 52 19.40 -0.50 0.56
CA LEU A 52 20.61 0.30 0.69
C LEU A 52 21.78 -0.56 1.14
N VAL A 53 21.58 -1.41 2.15
CA VAL A 53 22.58 -2.38 2.62
C VAL A 53 22.99 -3.32 1.49
N SER A 54 22.03 -3.78 0.68
CA SER A 54 22.30 -4.64 -0.47
C SER A 54 23.09 -3.96 -1.59
N ILE A 55 22.96 -2.63 -1.76
CA ILE A 55 23.62 -1.88 -2.85
C ILE A 55 24.97 -1.30 -2.41
N ALA A 56 25.06 -0.85 -1.16
CA ALA A 56 26.18 -0.08 -0.63
C ALA A 56 26.97 -0.88 0.43
N GLN A 57 27.26 -2.15 0.16
CA GLN A 57 27.96 -3.03 1.10
C GLN A 57 29.33 -2.45 1.49
N GLN A 58 30.13 -2.02 0.51
CA GLN A 58 31.46 -1.42 0.77
C GLN A 58 31.38 -0.13 1.60
N THR A 59 30.42 0.75 1.31
CA THR A 59 30.22 1.99 2.08
C THR A 59 29.74 1.70 3.49
N THR A 60 28.86 0.71 3.66
CA THR A 60 28.36 0.27 4.97
C THR A 60 29.50 -0.30 5.82
N HIS A 61 30.37 -1.10 5.20
CA HIS A 61 31.58 -1.61 5.84
C HIS A 61 32.55 -0.48 6.22
N GLY A 62 32.84 0.45 5.31
CA GLY A 62 33.71 1.59 5.59
C GLY A 62 33.23 2.45 6.75
N LEU A 63 31.94 2.81 6.77
CA LEU A 63 31.34 3.56 7.88
C LEU A 63 31.46 2.83 9.22
N GLN A 64 31.33 1.52 9.23
CA GLN A 64 31.43 0.71 10.44
C GLN A 64 32.88 0.59 10.94
N THR A 65 33.84 0.48 10.02
CA THR A 65 35.28 0.51 10.35
C THR A 65 35.69 1.86 10.93
N ASP A 66 35.25 2.96 10.34
CA ASP A 66 35.50 4.32 10.83
C ASP A 66 34.95 4.53 12.26
N ILE A 67 33.76 3.98 12.54
CA ILE A 67 33.15 4.04 13.88
C ILE A 67 33.94 3.19 14.89
N ALA A 68 34.36 1.98 14.52
CA ALA A 68 35.15 1.10 15.39
C ALA A 68 36.52 1.72 15.71
N GLU A 69 37.20 2.29 14.72
CA GLU A 69 38.49 2.95 14.87
C GLU A 69 38.38 4.27 15.66
N GLY A 70 37.34 5.06 15.39
CA GLY A 70 37.04 6.29 16.12
C GLY A 70 36.66 6.05 17.58
N THR A 71 36.00 4.93 17.89
CA THR A 71 35.59 4.58 19.26
C THR A 71 36.68 3.84 20.05
N ALA A 72 37.71 3.31 19.39
CA ALA A 72 38.87 2.67 20.04
C ALA A 72 39.62 3.61 21.01
N HIS A 73 39.52 4.93 20.81
CA HIS A 73 40.17 5.95 21.62
C HIS A 73 39.30 6.47 22.77
N ALA A 74 38.07 5.98 22.93
CA ALA A 74 37.15 6.47 23.95
C ALA A 74 37.53 5.96 25.36
N PRO A 75 37.35 6.76 26.42
CA PRO A 75 37.65 6.33 27.78
C PRO A 75 36.76 5.13 28.18
N ARG A 76 37.39 3.97 28.42
CA ARG A 76 36.70 2.77 28.90
C ARG A 76 35.71 3.00 30.04
N PRO A 77 36.00 3.79 31.11
CA PRO A 77 35.02 4.01 32.17
C PRO A 77 33.74 4.72 31.71
N LEU A 78 33.82 5.62 30.71
CA LEU A 78 32.64 6.27 30.13
C LEU A 78 31.81 5.28 29.31
N LEU A 79 32.46 4.39 28.55
CA LEU A 79 31.77 3.35 27.78
C LEU A 79 31.07 2.34 28.70
N THR A 80 31.73 1.90 29.78
CA THR A 80 31.14 0.98 30.75
C THR A 80 29.99 1.62 31.53
N LEU A 81 30.12 2.90 31.89
CA LEU A 81 29.02 3.64 32.52
C LEU A 81 27.85 3.81 31.53
N ALA A 82 28.13 4.16 30.28
CA ALA A 82 27.12 4.32 29.25
C ALA A 82 26.38 3.01 28.97
N THR A 83 27.08 1.87 28.87
CA THR A 83 26.47 0.55 28.67
C THR A 83 25.60 0.14 29.85
N LEU A 84 26.07 0.33 31.08
CA LEU A 84 25.27 0.08 32.29
C LEU A 84 24.02 0.95 32.33
N VAL A 85 24.15 2.25 32.09
CA VAL A 85 23.03 3.19 32.08
C VAL A 85 22.05 2.88 30.96
N SER A 86 22.51 2.52 29.76
CA SER A 86 21.63 2.23 28.61
C SER A 86 20.89 0.90 28.77
N SER A 87 21.58 -0.14 29.25
CA SER A 87 21.02 -1.49 29.43
C SER A 87 19.81 -1.50 30.37
N PHE A 88 19.89 -0.74 31.47
CA PHE A 88 18.76 -0.60 32.41
C PHE A 88 17.85 0.57 32.07
N GLY A 89 18.38 1.66 31.52
CA GLY A 89 17.66 2.91 31.29
C GLY A 89 16.54 2.79 30.25
N VAL A 90 16.78 2.04 29.16
CA VAL A 90 15.77 1.83 28.11
C VAL A 90 14.53 1.11 28.65
N LEU A 91 14.74 0.07 29.48
CA LEU A 91 13.65 -0.67 30.13
C LEU A 91 13.01 0.14 31.26
N ALA A 92 13.82 0.75 32.13
CA ALA A 92 13.36 1.51 33.29
C ALA A 92 12.47 2.70 32.89
N VAL A 93 12.84 3.44 31.84
CA VAL A 93 12.03 4.56 31.32
C VAL A 93 10.69 4.05 30.77
N SER A 94 10.70 2.91 30.08
CA SER A 94 9.49 2.31 29.52
C SER A 94 8.53 1.84 30.61
N VAL A 95 9.06 1.21 31.67
CA VAL A 95 8.31 0.76 32.84
C VAL A 95 7.78 1.95 33.64
N ALA A 96 8.62 2.95 33.92
CA ALA A 96 8.21 4.16 34.64
C ALA A 96 7.07 4.88 33.91
N PHE A 97 7.15 4.98 32.59
CA PHE A 97 6.09 5.55 31.77
C PHE A 97 4.81 4.69 31.76
N ALA A 98 4.94 3.36 31.73
CA ALA A 98 3.80 2.44 31.85
C ALA A 98 3.06 2.62 33.19
N VAL A 99 3.82 2.76 34.27
CA VAL A 99 3.31 2.97 35.63
C VAL A 99 2.59 4.31 35.74
N GLU A 100 3.20 5.41 35.27
CA GLU A 100 2.56 6.74 35.23
C GLU A 100 1.22 6.70 34.47
N ARG A 101 1.20 6.02 33.32
CA ARG A 101 -0.01 5.83 32.51
C ARG A 101 -1.09 5.03 33.23
N LEU A 102 -0.70 4.02 34.01
CA LEU A 102 -1.65 3.23 34.78
C LEU A 102 -2.34 4.07 35.86
N PHE A 103 -1.59 4.97 36.51
CA PHE A 103 -2.13 5.94 37.48
C PHE A 103 -3.09 6.96 36.83
N HIS A 104 -2.89 7.33 35.57
CA HIS A 104 -3.78 8.23 34.82
C HIS A 104 -4.97 7.54 34.13
N LYS A 105 -5.31 6.30 34.52
CA LYS A 105 -6.43 5.50 33.95
C LYS A 105 -6.31 5.18 32.45
N ASP A 106 -5.09 5.23 31.90
CA ASP A 106 -4.79 4.91 30.50
C ASP A 106 -4.32 3.44 30.31
N GLY A 107 -4.72 2.53 31.22
CA GLY A 107 -4.22 1.14 31.28
C GLY A 107 -4.45 0.33 29.99
N THR A 108 -5.50 0.64 29.22
CA THR A 108 -5.77 -0.03 27.94
C THR A 108 -4.70 0.25 26.89
N ARG A 109 -4.16 1.48 26.84
CA ARG A 109 -3.06 1.83 25.92
C ARG A 109 -1.75 1.17 26.33
N VAL A 110 -1.51 1.06 27.64
CA VAL A 110 -0.35 0.32 28.18
C VAL A 110 -0.43 -1.15 27.80
N ALA A 111 -1.59 -1.79 27.95
CA ALA A 111 -1.78 -3.19 27.57
C ALA A 111 -1.53 -3.45 26.07
N ILE A 112 -1.99 -2.55 25.19
CA ILE A 112 -1.74 -2.66 23.74
C ILE A 112 -0.25 -2.50 23.42
N ALA A 113 0.44 -1.60 24.11
CA ALA A 113 1.86 -1.40 23.91
C ALA A 113 2.72 -2.55 24.45
N LEU A 114 2.33 -3.14 25.57
CA LEU A 114 2.95 -4.37 26.08
C LEU A 114 2.76 -5.52 25.09
N LEU A 115 1.56 -5.66 24.52
CA LEU A 115 1.32 -6.64 23.45
C LEU A 115 2.23 -6.39 22.23
N ALA A 116 2.37 -5.13 21.80
CA ALA A 116 3.28 -4.78 20.69
C ALA A 116 4.74 -5.12 21.02
N SER A 117 5.18 -4.88 22.26
CA SER A 117 6.51 -5.23 22.77
C SER A 117 6.74 -6.74 22.75
N VAL A 118 5.78 -7.54 23.24
CA VAL A 118 5.85 -9.01 23.23
C VAL A 118 5.88 -9.56 21.81
N ILE A 119 5.09 -9.01 20.89
CA ILE A 119 5.12 -9.39 19.47
C ILE A 119 6.48 -9.06 18.85
N ALA A 120 7.03 -7.88 19.14
CA ALA A 120 8.34 -7.47 18.67
C ALA A 120 9.45 -8.40 19.18
N PHE A 121 9.44 -8.71 20.47
CA PHE A 121 10.38 -9.65 21.07
C PHE A 121 10.28 -11.04 20.42
N GLY A 122 9.07 -11.57 20.23
CA GLY A 122 8.88 -12.86 19.57
C GLY A 122 9.35 -12.87 18.12
N ILE A 123 9.14 -11.79 17.38
CA ILE A 123 9.59 -11.65 15.99
C ILE A 123 11.12 -11.52 15.93
N THR A 124 11.76 -10.73 16.79
CA THR A 124 13.23 -10.59 16.77
C THR A 124 13.92 -11.88 17.16
N VAL A 125 13.44 -12.58 18.18
CA VAL A 125 13.96 -13.90 18.58
C VAL A 125 13.78 -14.92 17.44
N GLY A 126 12.60 -14.92 16.80
CA GLY A 126 12.35 -15.82 15.66
C GLY A 126 13.20 -15.49 14.43
N LEU A 127 13.51 -14.21 14.19
CA LEU A 127 14.42 -13.80 13.12
C LEU A 127 15.85 -14.20 13.42
N ASP A 128 16.34 -13.97 14.64
CA ASP A 128 17.69 -14.34 15.07
C ASP A 128 17.95 -15.84 14.86
N ASP A 129 17.00 -16.68 15.29
CA ASP A 129 17.05 -18.13 15.11
C ASP A 129 16.92 -18.58 13.63
N LEU A 130 16.19 -17.83 12.80
CA LEU A 130 16.06 -18.11 11.37
C LEU A 130 17.31 -17.71 10.58
N VAL A 131 17.96 -16.59 10.95
CA VAL A 131 19.16 -16.08 10.30
C VAL A 131 20.38 -16.93 10.63
N VAL A 132 20.57 -17.32 11.89
CA VAL A 132 21.67 -18.22 12.30
C VAL A 132 21.63 -19.57 11.58
N ARG A 133 20.44 -20.01 11.12
CA ARG A 133 20.25 -21.25 10.37
C ARG A 133 20.35 -21.10 8.85
N ALA A 134 20.36 -19.88 8.32
CA ALA A 134 20.55 -19.62 6.89
C ALA A 134 22.05 -19.46 6.60
N ALA A 135 22.56 -20.18 5.60
CA ALA A 135 23.99 -20.30 5.27
C ALA A 135 24.73 -18.95 5.04
N PRO A 136 26.06 -18.89 5.23
CA PRO A 136 26.85 -17.68 5.04
C PRO A 136 26.77 -17.15 3.59
N GLY A 137 26.55 -15.84 3.43
CA GLY A 137 26.54 -15.09 2.16
C GLY A 137 25.23 -14.37 1.80
N GLY A 138 24.21 -14.32 2.68
CA GLY A 138 22.92 -13.68 2.40
C GLY A 138 22.88 -12.15 2.62
N VAL A 139 21.81 -11.47 2.19
CA VAL A 139 21.54 -10.05 2.54
C VAL A 139 21.47 -9.83 4.06
N LEU A 140 21.14 -10.88 4.80
CA LEU A 140 21.14 -10.89 6.27
C LEU A 140 22.56 -10.98 6.85
N ASP A 141 23.53 -11.55 6.14
CA ASP A 141 24.95 -11.48 6.51
C ASP A 141 25.49 -10.06 6.35
N SER A 142 25.00 -9.27 5.40
CA SER A 142 25.40 -7.84 5.33
C SER A 142 24.87 -6.99 6.49
N LEU A 143 23.96 -7.52 7.33
CA LEU A 143 23.56 -6.91 8.60
C LEU A 143 24.42 -7.38 9.79
N ILE A 144 25.10 -8.53 9.63
CA ILE A 144 25.88 -9.24 10.65
C ILE A 144 27.38 -9.08 10.33
N TRP A 145 28.12 -8.41 11.19
CA TRP A 145 29.53 -8.15 10.94
C TRP A 145 30.42 -9.32 11.39
N GLY A 146 31.47 -9.60 10.61
CA GLY A 146 32.73 -10.18 11.11
C GLY A 146 32.72 -11.65 11.59
N GLY A 147 31.69 -12.45 11.32
CA GLY A 147 31.63 -13.82 11.81
C GLY A 147 31.55 -13.95 13.34
N THR A 148 31.23 -12.86 14.03
CA THR A 148 30.88 -12.86 15.45
C THR A 148 29.36 -12.84 15.60
N GLU A 149 28.87 -13.45 16.69
CA GLU A 149 27.45 -13.60 17.06
C GLU A 149 26.73 -12.23 17.22
N THR A 150 26.49 -11.51 16.13
CA THR A 150 25.74 -10.26 16.13
C THR A 150 24.35 -10.49 15.58
N ALA A 151 23.32 -10.15 16.37
CA ALA A 151 21.93 -10.35 15.98
C ALA A 151 21.54 -9.36 14.86
N PRO A 152 20.90 -9.82 13.76
CA PRO A 152 20.51 -8.96 12.64
C PRO A 152 19.45 -7.93 13.02
N VAL A 153 18.73 -8.16 14.12
CA VAL A 153 17.80 -7.22 14.75
C VAL A 153 17.94 -7.30 16.26
N HIS A 154 18.03 -6.16 16.95
CA HIS A 154 18.30 -6.14 18.39
C HIS A 154 17.04 -6.41 19.22
N THR A 155 17.07 -7.53 19.95
CA THR A 155 15.98 -8.06 20.77
C THR A 155 15.69 -7.23 22.02
N ASP A 156 16.63 -6.40 22.48
CA ASP A 156 16.50 -5.46 23.58
C ASP A 156 15.88 -4.11 23.15
N ILE A 157 16.25 -3.59 21.97
CA ILE A 157 15.80 -2.27 21.50
C ILE A 157 14.46 -2.33 20.75
N ALA A 158 14.23 -3.34 19.91
CA ALA A 158 13.01 -3.42 19.10
C ALA A 158 11.70 -3.42 19.91
N PRO A 159 11.59 -4.19 21.02
CA PRO A 159 10.37 -4.22 21.84
C PRO A 159 10.06 -2.86 22.47
N VAL A 160 11.10 -2.11 22.86
CA VAL A 160 10.94 -0.78 23.46
C VAL A 160 10.48 0.22 22.40
N ILE A 161 11.04 0.17 21.19
CA ILE A 161 10.56 1.01 20.08
C ILE A 161 9.11 0.67 19.72
N ALA A 162 8.73 -0.61 19.73
CA ALA A 162 7.35 -1.04 19.51
C ALA A 162 6.41 -0.53 20.62
N PHE A 163 6.83 -0.63 21.88
CA PHE A 163 6.11 -0.10 23.03
C PHE A 163 5.89 1.41 22.91
N VAL A 164 6.96 2.18 22.69
CA VAL A 164 6.93 3.65 22.56
C VAL A 164 6.03 4.10 21.40
N SER A 165 6.12 3.39 20.27
CA SER A 165 5.30 3.65 19.08
C SER A 165 3.82 3.36 19.33
N ALA A 166 3.51 2.38 20.18
CA ALA A 166 2.15 1.98 20.52
C ALA A 166 1.52 2.82 21.65
N VAL A 167 2.24 3.16 22.72
CA VAL A 167 1.66 3.97 23.81
C VAL A 167 1.34 5.40 23.34
N GLY A 168 2.15 5.92 22.41
CA GLY A 168 1.99 7.27 21.87
C GLY A 168 2.36 8.35 22.90
N MET A 169 3.59 8.86 22.80
CA MET A 169 4.12 9.95 23.65
C MET A 169 3.86 11.37 23.08
N ALA A 170 3.03 11.49 22.05
CA ALA A 170 2.76 12.76 21.40
C ALA A 170 2.19 13.79 22.40
N GLY A 171 2.85 14.95 22.52
CA GLY A 171 2.49 16.01 23.47
C GLY A 171 3.26 15.98 24.79
N ARG A 172 4.12 14.98 25.04
CA ARG A 172 4.91 14.85 26.28
C ARG A 172 6.42 14.91 26.01
N ALA A 173 6.90 16.13 25.74
CA ALA A 173 8.28 16.38 25.31
C ALA A 173 9.35 15.81 26.26
N ARG A 174 9.13 15.85 27.57
CA ARG A 174 10.09 15.35 28.58
C ARG A 174 10.30 13.85 28.50
N TRP A 175 9.23 13.06 28.49
CA TRP A 175 9.30 11.60 28.37
C TRP A 175 9.86 11.18 27.01
N GLN A 176 9.43 11.84 25.94
CA GLN A 176 9.96 11.61 24.61
C GLN A 176 11.48 11.85 24.57
N ALA A 177 11.96 12.95 25.14
CA ALA A 177 13.39 13.24 25.19
C ALA A 177 14.15 12.16 25.98
N VAL A 178 13.71 11.82 27.19
CA VAL A 178 14.38 10.82 28.04
C VAL A 178 14.45 9.45 27.34
N THR A 179 13.34 8.99 26.74
CA THR A 179 13.33 7.70 26.04
C THR A 179 14.22 7.69 24.81
N TRP A 180 14.19 8.73 23.97
CA TRP A 180 15.07 8.79 22.80
C TRP A 180 16.54 8.96 23.16
N THR A 181 16.85 9.67 24.25
CA THR A 181 18.22 9.74 24.79
C THR A 181 18.70 8.36 25.23
N MET A 182 17.88 7.58 25.94
CA MET A 182 18.27 6.22 26.36
C MET A 182 18.42 5.26 25.17
N ILE A 183 17.51 5.31 24.18
CA ILE A 183 17.64 4.51 22.94
C ILE A 183 18.89 4.92 22.15
N GLY A 184 19.17 6.22 22.05
CA GLY A 184 20.37 6.75 21.41
C GLY A 184 21.65 6.32 22.13
N LEU A 185 21.64 6.33 23.47
CA LEU A 185 22.75 5.83 24.28
C LEU A 185 22.96 4.33 24.08
N ALA A 186 21.88 3.52 24.04
CA ALA A 186 21.95 2.08 23.75
C ALA A 186 22.52 1.80 22.35
N ALA A 187 22.05 2.52 21.34
CA ALA A 187 22.55 2.44 19.97
C ALA A 187 24.04 2.80 19.89
N LEU A 188 24.45 3.89 20.55
CA LEU A 188 25.86 4.31 20.61
C LEU A 188 26.72 3.24 21.28
N THR A 189 26.27 2.70 22.41
CA THR A 189 27.00 1.65 23.15
C THR A 189 27.11 0.35 22.35
N GLY A 190 26.07 0.00 21.58
CA GLY A 190 26.08 -1.16 20.69
C GLY A 190 27.06 -1.02 19.54
N LEU A 191 27.13 0.18 18.95
CA LEU A 191 28.12 0.50 17.92
C LEU A 191 29.55 0.45 18.48
N THR A 192 29.79 1.04 19.65
CA THR A 192 31.13 1.07 20.27
C THR A 192 31.62 -0.31 20.69
N ALA A 193 30.71 -1.16 21.18
CA ALA A 193 31.05 -2.51 21.63
C ALA A 193 31.05 -3.54 20.47
N SER A 194 30.91 -3.06 19.22
CA SER A 194 30.97 -3.86 17.99
C SER A 194 29.97 -5.02 17.92
N TYR A 195 28.88 -4.97 18.70
CA TYR A 195 27.78 -5.95 18.62
C TYR A 195 26.57 -5.44 17.83
N ALA A 196 26.59 -4.18 17.38
CA ALA A 196 25.56 -3.57 16.54
C ALA A 196 26.15 -2.92 15.29
N SER A 197 25.46 -3.02 14.15
CA SER A 197 25.74 -2.25 12.94
C SER A 197 24.75 -1.10 12.78
N VAL A 198 25.15 -0.01 12.09
CA VAL A 198 24.26 1.13 11.80
C VAL A 198 23.02 0.67 11.02
N ALA A 199 23.22 -0.27 10.10
CA ALA A 199 22.17 -0.92 9.33
C ALA A 199 21.21 -1.74 10.22
N ALA A 200 21.74 -2.57 11.14
CA ALA A 200 20.93 -3.35 12.06
C ALA A 200 20.12 -2.45 13.01
N LEU A 201 20.69 -1.34 13.49
CA LEU A 201 19.97 -0.35 14.30
C LEU A 201 18.86 0.34 13.52
N ALA A 202 19.10 0.72 12.27
CA ALA A 202 18.08 1.30 11.39
C ALA A 202 16.96 0.30 11.09
N ALA A 203 17.29 -0.96 10.81
CA ALA A 203 16.34 -2.04 10.61
C ALA A 203 15.50 -2.30 11.88
N THR A 204 16.16 -2.37 13.04
CA THR A 204 15.54 -2.51 14.36
C THR A 204 14.55 -1.39 14.63
N TYR A 205 14.92 -0.15 14.31
CA TYR A 205 14.03 1.01 14.45
C TYR A 205 12.77 0.89 13.59
N PHE A 206 12.93 0.59 12.29
CA PHE A 206 11.79 0.47 11.39
C PHE A 206 10.91 -0.73 11.72
N LEU A 207 11.49 -1.86 12.13
CA LEU A 207 10.75 -3.04 12.54
C LEU A 207 9.94 -2.77 13.82
N GLY A 208 10.55 -2.20 14.85
CA GLY A 208 9.86 -1.83 16.09
C GLY A 208 8.70 -0.87 15.83
N ARG A 209 8.91 0.15 14.99
CA ARG A 209 7.83 1.08 14.60
C ARG A 209 6.71 0.40 13.80
N ALA A 210 7.06 -0.52 12.90
CA ALA A 210 6.08 -1.28 12.15
C ALA A 210 5.22 -2.13 13.10
N ILE A 211 5.83 -2.85 14.04
CA ILE A 211 5.09 -3.69 14.99
C ILE A 211 4.21 -2.85 15.93
N GLY A 212 4.71 -1.71 16.41
CA GLY A 212 3.94 -0.78 17.23
C GLY A 212 2.68 -0.26 16.51
N HIS A 213 2.83 0.32 15.32
CA HIS A 213 1.69 0.85 14.55
C HIS A 213 0.79 -0.25 13.97
N GLY A 214 1.36 -1.40 13.61
CA GLY A 214 0.61 -2.58 13.16
C GLY A 214 -0.28 -3.14 14.28
N THR A 215 0.23 -3.23 15.50
CA THR A 215 -0.55 -3.66 16.68
C THR A 215 -1.67 -2.67 17.00
N LEU A 216 -1.38 -1.36 16.98
CA LEU A 216 -2.41 -0.31 17.16
C LEU A 216 -3.54 -0.43 16.13
N TYR A 217 -3.19 -0.65 14.87
CA TYR A 217 -4.18 -0.80 13.81
C TYR A 217 -4.98 -2.11 13.92
N ALA A 218 -4.34 -3.23 14.29
CA ALA A 218 -4.99 -4.53 14.41
C ALA A 218 -5.97 -4.59 15.58
N VAL A 219 -5.53 -4.10 16.75
CA VAL A 219 -6.28 -4.13 18.02
C VAL A 219 -7.30 -2.98 18.11
N GLY A 220 -7.05 -1.88 17.41
CA GLY A 220 -7.84 -0.66 17.46
C GLY A 220 -7.47 0.23 18.63
N THR A 221 -7.48 1.54 18.41
CA THR A 221 -7.25 2.56 19.44
C THR A 221 -8.56 2.97 20.08
N PRO A 222 -8.55 3.40 21.37
CA PRO A 222 -9.69 4.10 21.95
C PRO A 222 -10.12 5.26 21.05
N ASN A 223 -11.43 5.38 20.83
CA ASN A 223 -12.00 6.42 20.00
C ASN A 223 -11.66 7.80 20.59
N PRO A 224 -10.84 8.63 19.91
CA PRO A 224 -10.46 9.95 20.41
C PRO A 224 -11.50 11.02 20.10
N ARG A 225 -12.53 10.68 19.31
CA ARG A 225 -13.52 11.64 18.83
C ARG A 225 -14.24 12.20 20.07
N PRO A 226 -14.36 13.52 20.22
CA PRO A 226 -15.13 14.07 21.31
C PRO A 226 -16.59 13.61 21.18
N PRO A 227 -17.25 13.26 22.30
CA PRO A 227 -18.69 12.96 22.29
C PRO A 227 -19.48 14.20 21.86
N GLY A 228 -20.68 14.01 21.32
CA GLY A 228 -21.57 15.08 20.88
C GLY A 228 -21.87 16.09 22.00
N THR A 229 -21.94 15.64 23.25
CA THR A 229 -22.08 16.52 24.42
C THR A 229 -20.90 17.50 24.56
N ALA A 230 -19.66 17.05 24.32
CA ALA A 230 -18.48 17.91 24.34
C ALA A 230 -18.44 18.87 23.13
N VAL A 231 -18.95 18.44 21.98
CA VAL A 231 -19.11 19.30 20.80
C VAL A 231 -20.11 20.42 21.08
N VAL A 232 -21.31 20.07 21.57
CA VAL A 232 -22.37 21.05 21.86
C VAL A 232 -21.95 21.99 22.99
N ALA A 233 -21.34 21.48 24.06
CA ALA A 233 -20.79 22.32 25.14
C ALA A 233 -19.71 23.30 24.64
N SER A 234 -19.01 22.98 23.55
CA SER A 234 -18.00 23.88 22.97
C SER A 234 -18.61 25.12 22.30
N LEU A 235 -19.93 25.12 22.02
CA LEU A 235 -20.65 26.30 21.54
C LEU A 235 -20.79 27.38 22.62
N GLU A 236 -20.79 27.01 23.91
CA GLU A 236 -20.79 27.99 25.01
C GLU A 236 -19.56 28.89 24.98
N ARG A 237 -18.42 28.37 24.52
CA ARG A 237 -17.20 29.15 24.31
C ARG A 237 -17.33 30.21 23.20
N LEU A 238 -18.32 30.07 22.32
CA LEU A 238 -18.67 31.04 21.29
C LEU A 238 -19.75 32.04 21.75
N GLY A 239 -20.16 31.99 23.03
CA GLY A 239 -21.25 32.82 23.56
C GLY A 239 -22.65 32.32 23.21
N LEU A 240 -22.76 31.14 22.57
CA LEU A 240 -24.04 30.52 22.21
C LEU A 240 -24.49 29.62 23.36
N ARG A 241 -25.78 29.67 23.74
CA ARG A 241 -26.32 28.84 24.83
C ARG A 241 -27.14 27.67 24.27
N PRO A 242 -26.55 26.49 24.05
CA PRO A 242 -27.28 25.33 23.52
C PRO A 242 -28.22 24.74 24.57
N ARG A 243 -29.44 24.36 24.15
CA ARG A 243 -30.47 23.72 24.99
C ARG A 243 -30.66 22.24 24.68
N ARG A 244 -30.54 21.85 23.42
CA ARG A 244 -30.63 20.47 22.94
C ARG A 244 -29.78 20.30 21.68
N GLY A 245 -29.15 19.14 21.54
CA GLY A 245 -28.51 18.74 20.28
C GLY A 245 -29.02 17.38 19.81
N ALA A 246 -28.94 17.12 18.51
CA ALA A 246 -29.06 15.77 17.96
C ALA A 246 -28.12 15.60 16.77
N ARG A 247 -27.65 14.37 16.54
CA ARG A 247 -26.88 14.03 15.35
C ARG A 247 -27.81 13.95 14.14
N LEU A 248 -27.48 14.66 13.06
CA LEU A 248 -28.30 14.73 11.83
C LEU A 248 -27.97 13.62 10.82
N ASP A 249 -26.81 12.97 10.95
CA ASP A 249 -26.35 11.92 10.03
C ASP A 249 -26.67 10.52 10.55
N GLU A 250 -27.21 9.66 9.69
CA GLU A 250 -27.33 8.23 9.97
C GLU A 250 -25.95 7.56 10.08
N PRO A 251 -25.78 6.53 10.95
CA PRO A 251 -24.49 5.91 11.22
C PRO A 251 -23.83 5.22 10.01
N ALA A 252 -24.56 4.99 8.91
CA ALA A 252 -24.05 4.40 7.68
C ALA A 252 -23.29 5.40 6.77
N ASP A 253 -23.50 6.71 6.97
CA ASP A 253 -22.98 7.79 6.13
C ASP A 253 -21.67 8.40 6.66
N ASP A 254 -20.91 7.66 7.50
CA ASP A 254 -19.59 8.02 8.04
C ASP A 254 -18.49 8.16 6.95
N THR A 255 -18.88 8.39 5.69
CA THR A 255 -18.01 8.59 4.52
C THR A 255 -17.75 10.07 4.24
N GLU A 256 -16.49 10.47 4.37
CA GLU A 256 -15.88 11.77 3.97
C GLU A 256 -16.50 13.09 4.49
N ASP A 257 -17.76 13.12 4.94
CA ASP A 257 -18.55 14.34 5.16
C ASP A 257 -18.45 14.95 6.58
N GLY A 258 -17.73 14.29 7.50
CA GLY A 258 -17.64 14.72 8.91
C GLY A 258 -18.94 14.44 9.68
N ARG A 259 -18.98 14.77 10.98
CA ARG A 259 -20.19 14.59 11.82
C ARG A 259 -21.02 15.87 11.85
N ARG A 260 -22.32 15.80 11.59
CA ARG A 260 -23.24 16.94 11.67
C ARG A 260 -24.20 16.82 12.85
N TYR A 261 -24.39 17.93 13.56
CA TYR A 261 -25.29 18.04 14.69
C TYR A 261 -26.26 19.21 14.48
N GLY A 262 -27.54 18.99 14.71
CA GLY A 262 -28.54 20.05 14.85
C GLY A 262 -28.56 20.52 16.29
N VAL A 263 -28.58 21.83 16.52
CA VAL A 263 -28.58 22.41 17.87
C VAL A 263 -29.67 23.47 17.98
N VAL A 264 -30.44 23.38 19.06
CA VAL A 264 -31.43 24.38 19.48
C VAL A 264 -30.80 25.26 20.55
N LEU A 265 -30.90 26.58 20.38
CA LEU A 265 -30.39 27.58 21.30
C LEU A 265 -31.46 27.98 22.33
N ALA A 266 -31.02 28.43 23.50
CA ALA A 266 -31.90 29.08 24.46
C ALA A 266 -32.26 30.50 23.93
N PRO A 267 -33.50 30.98 24.16
CA PRO A 267 -33.87 32.36 23.85
C PRO A 267 -32.94 33.33 24.58
N CYS A 268 -32.41 34.31 23.84
CA CYS A 268 -31.56 35.34 24.44
C CYS A 268 -32.44 36.31 25.26
N PRO A 269 -32.13 36.62 26.53
CA PRO A 269 -32.84 37.66 27.27
C PRO A 269 -32.64 39.03 26.59
N GLU A 270 -33.73 39.79 26.45
CA GLU A 270 -33.72 41.12 25.85
C GLU A 270 -32.79 42.07 26.64
N GLY A 271 -31.60 42.36 26.11
CA GLY A 271 -30.71 43.36 26.72
C GLY A 271 -29.23 43.31 26.35
N GLU A 272 -28.69 42.15 25.98
CA GLU A 272 -27.25 42.05 25.65
C GLU A 272 -27.01 42.02 24.13
N HIS A 273 -26.34 43.06 23.63
CA HIS A 273 -26.01 43.23 22.22
C HIS A 273 -24.99 42.18 21.74
N GLY A 274 -25.49 41.12 21.10
CA GLY A 274 -24.73 40.21 20.27
C GLY A 274 -25.59 39.75 19.08
N ALA A 275 -25.20 40.17 17.86
CA ALA A 275 -25.75 39.78 16.55
C ALA A 275 -27.24 39.33 16.53
N ARG A 276 -28.16 40.30 16.32
CA ARG A 276 -29.59 40.03 16.06
C ARG A 276 -29.77 38.96 14.99
N LEU A 277 -30.39 37.84 15.36
CA LEU A 277 -31.09 36.94 14.43
C LEU A 277 -32.43 37.63 14.07
N PRO A 278 -32.85 37.67 12.79
CA PRO A 278 -34.16 38.21 12.40
C PRO A 278 -35.30 37.42 13.05
N ALA A 279 -36.19 38.12 13.75
CA ALA A 279 -37.25 37.54 14.58
C ALA A 279 -38.41 36.85 13.80
N ASP A 280 -38.42 36.90 12.46
CA ASP A 280 -39.55 36.46 11.63
C ASP A 280 -39.52 34.99 11.17
N ARG A 281 -38.59 34.15 11.67
CA ARG A 281 -38.48 32.73 11.24
C ARG A 281 -38.75 31.69 12.33
N ALA A 282 -39.31 32.09 13.47
CA ALA A 282 -39.46 31.22 14.65
C ALA A 282 -40.59 30.17 14.58
N ALA A 283 -41.27 29.98 13.44
CA ALA A 283 -42.44 29.09 13.37
C ALA A 283 -42.18 27.69 12.77
N HIS A 284 -41.07 27.45 12.05
CA HIS A 284 -40.93 26.24 11.21
C HIS A 284 -39.53 25.58 11.15
N ALA A 285 -38.62 25.81 12.09
CA ALA A 285 -37.34 25.10 12.13
C ALA A 285 -37.16 24.33 13.45
N ASP A 286 -36.98 23.01 13.37
CA ASP A 286 -36.65 22.16 14.52
C ASP A 286 -35.24 22.45 15.10
N TRP A 287 -34.39 23.15 14.35
CA TRP A 287 -32.99 23.46 14.71
C TRP A 287 -32.63 24.91 14.40
N ASP A 288 -31.85 25.54 15.28
CA ASP A 288 -31.35 26.92 15.08
C ASP A 288 -29.98 26.91 14.39
N LEU A 289 -29.14 25.92 14.70
CA LEU A 289 -27.78 25.78 14.17
C LEU A 289 -27.52 24.39 13.60
N GLU A 290 -26.77 24.33 12.49
CA GLU A 290 -26.12 23.13 11.98
C GLU A 290 -24.62 23.20 12.30
N VAL A 291 -24.16 22.32 13.20
CA VAL A 291 -22.76 22.21 13.60
C VAL A 291 -22.10 21.08 12.82
N ARG A 292 -21.04 21.42 12.09
CA ARG A 292 -20.18 20.46 11.39
C ARG A 292 -18.89 20.23 12.17
N VAL A 293 -18.57 18.97 12.44
CA VAL A 293 -17.37 18.58 13.17
C VAL A 293 -16.37 17.92 12.22
N LEU A 294 -15.20 18.53 12.13
CA LEU A 294 -14.04 18.04 11.42
C LEU A 294 -13.18 17.19 12.37
N ASP A 295 -13.09 15.88 12.12
CA ASP A 295 -12.26 14.97 12.90
C ASP A 295 -10.87 14.78 12.25
N ARG A 296 -9.80 14.86 13.04
CA ARG A 296 -8.40 14.72 12.57
C ARG A 296 -8.11 13.35 11.93
N ASP A 297 -8.67 12.28 12.48
CA ASP A 297 -8.43 10.91 12.03
C ASP A 297 -9.03 10.63 10.64
N GLN A 298 -10.17 11.25 10.30
CA GLN A 298 -10.81 11.08 8.98
C GLN A 298 -10.04 11.79 7.86
N GLN A 299 -9.39 12.92 8.14
CA GLN A 299 -8.57 13.63 7.14
C GLN A 299 -7.36 12.79 6.67
N THR A 300 -6.86 11.90 7.53
CA THR A 300 -5.71 11.04 7.22
C THR A 300 -6.08 9.84 6.32
N ALA A 301 -7.34 9.39 6.36
CA ALA A 301 -7.85 8.26 5.56
C ALA A 301 -7.70 8.45 4.04
N GLY A 302 -7.77 9.70 3.57
CA GLY A 302 -7.69 10.04 2.15
C GLY A 302 -6.27 10.33 1.63
N LEU A 303 -5.26 10.35 2.49
CA LEU A 303 -3.92 10.86 2.16
C LEU A 303 -3.25 10.06 1.03
N LEU A 304 -3.25 8.72 1.13
CA LEU A 304 -2.66 7.84 0.12
C LEU A 304 -3.39 7.93 -1.22
N TYR A 305 -4.72 7.93 -1.20
CA TYR A 305 -5.52 8.09 -2.42
C TYR A 305 -5.28 9.46 -3.08
N ARG A 306 -5.11 10.52 -2.29
CA ARG A 306 -4.82 11.88 -2.78
C ARG A 306 -3.41 12.01 -3.35
N ILE A 307 -2.40 11.41 -2.71
CA ILE A 307 -1.02 11.33 -3.24
C ILE A 307 -0.97 10.54 -4.54
N TRP A 308 -1.67 9.41 -4.61
CA TRP A 308 -1.77 8.62 -5.82
C TRP A 308 -2.46 9.40 -6.97
N ARG A 309 -3.49 10.18 -6.63
CA ARG A 309 -4.17 11.06 -7.59
C ARG A 309 -3.27 12.21 -8.07
N LEU A 310 -2.44 12.78 -7.19
CA LEU A 310 -1.41 13.78 -7.53
C LEU A 310 -0.39 13.24 -8.55
N LEU A 311 0.08 12.01 -8.34
CA LEU A 311 1.02 11.35 -9.26
C LEU A 311 0.39 11.05 -10.63
N ARG A 312 -0.93 10.79 -10.65
CA ARG A 312 -1.65 10.38 -11.87
C ARG A 312 -2.16 11.54 -12.73
N LEU A 313 -2.56 12.67 -12.13
CA LEU A 313 -3.20 13.79 -12.84
C LEU A 313 -2.23 14.96 -13.07
N ARG A 314 -2.39 15.68 -14.19
CA ARG A 314 -1.58 16.87 -14.50
C ARG A 314 -1.89 17.99 -13.48
N GLY A 315 -0.86 18.69 -13.01
CA GLY A 315 -0.83 19.43 -11.73
C GLY A 315 -1.87 20.53 -11.48
N ALA A 316 -2.67 20.92 -12.47
CA ALA A 316 -3.66 22.00 -12.33
C ALA A 316 -5.01 21.55 -11.74
N THR A 317 -5.23 20.24 -11.53
CA THR A 317 -6.53 19.70 -11.04
C THR A 317 -6.54 19.28 -9.57
N THR A 318 -5.43 19.41 -8.84
CA THR A 318 -5.27 18.81 -7.52
C THR A 318 -5.00 19.91 -6.50
N GLY A 319 -6.01 20.27 -5.71
CA GLY A 319 -5.89 21.29 -4.67
C GLY A 319 -4.81 20.92 -3.65
N ARG A 320 -4.16 21.91 -3.04
CA ARG A 320 -3.06 21.72 -2.06
C ARG A 320 -3.52 20.81 -0.90
N THR A 321 -3.02 19.56 -0.86
CA THR A 321 -3.68 18.40 -0.21
C THR A 321 -3.13 17.93 1.15
N LEU A 322 -2.16 18.61 1.75
CA LEU A 322 -1.71 18.32 3.12
C LEU A 322 -2.07 19.50 4.01
N ARG A 323 -3.24 19.43 4.63
CA ARG A 323 -3.74 20.51 5.51
C ARG A 323 -3.87 19.97 6.91
N SER A 324 -3.34 20.72 7.88
CA SER A 324 -3.66 20.51 9.29
C SER A 324 -5.15 20.73 9.51
N LEU A 325 -5.70 20.17 10.60
CA LEU A 325 -7.09 20.41 11.01
C LEU A 325 -7.42 21.90 11.04
N ARG A 326 -6.54 22.69 11.67
CA ARG A 326 -6.62 24.16 11.71
C ARG A 326 -6.66 24.80 10.31
N ARG A 327 -5.81 24.36 9.38
CA ARG A 327 -5.80 24.90 8.00
C ARG A 327 -7.06 24.50 7.22
N SER A 328 -7.65 23.35 7.52
CA SER A 328 -8.93 22.94 6.94
C SER A 328 -10.07 23.81 7.47
N LEU A 329 -10.09 24.10 8.77
CA LEU A 329 -11.04 25.01 9.41
C LEU A 329 -10.90 26.44 8.86
N GLU A 330 -9.68 26.98 8.83
CA GLU A 330 -9.38 28.32 8.27
C GLU A 330 -9.83 28.44 6.80
N GLN A 331 -9.62 27.40 5.99
CA GLN A 331 -10.06 27.39 4.60
C GLN A 331 -11.58 27.39 4.47
N GLU A 332 -12.26 26.50 5.20
CA GLU A 332 -13.72 26.40 5.11
C GLU A 332 -14.37 27.69 5.60
N SER A 333 -13.86 28.28 6.69
CA SER A 333 -14.30 29.59 7.18
C SER A 333 -14.07 30.68 6.14
N LEU A 334 -12.87 30.77 5.57
CA LEU A 334 -12.55 31.74 4.52
C LEU A 334 -13.45 31.57 3.31
N MET A 335 -13.72 30.33 2.89
CA MET A 335 -14.61 30.04 1.77
C MET A 335 -16.05 30.43 2.10
N ALA A 336 -16.56 30.14 3.31
CA ALA A 336 -17.89 30.54 3.74
C ALA A 336 -18.07 32.06 3.71
N TYR A 337 -17.12 32.82 4.25
CA TYR A 337 -17.14 34.28 4.18
C TYR A 337 -17.01 34.79 2.74
N ALA A 338 -16.14 34.19 1.92
CA ALA A 338 -15.95 34.60 0.53
C ALA A 338 -17.19 34.34 -0.33
N VAL A 339 -17.86 33.20 -0.17
CA VAL A 339 -19.11 32.86 -0.89
C VAL A 339 -20.22 33.82 -0.50
N ALA A 340 -20.38 34.10 0.80
CA ALA A 340 -21.34 35.08 1.28
C ALA A 340 -21.05 36.49 0.74
N ALA A 341 -19.78 36.92 0.75
CA ALA A 341 -19.35 38.22 0.23
C ALA A 341 -19.52 38.33 -1.30
N ALA A 342 -19.42 37.23 -2.04
CA ALA A 342 -19.70 37.17 -3.47
C ALA A 342 -21.20 37.26 -3.80
N GLY A 343 -22.08 37.30 -2.79
CA GLY A 343 -23.53 37.34 -2.97
C GLY A 343 -24.15 36.01 -3.36
N ALA A 344 -23.40 34.91 -3.24
CA ALA A 344 -23.96 33.57 -3.38
C ALA A 344 -24.57 33.13 -2.04
N ARG A 345 -25.77 32.53 -2.10
CA ARG A 345 -26.49 32.02 -0.94
C ARG A 345 -25.75 30.82 -0.35
N THR A 346 -25.36 30.95 0.90
CA THR A 346 -24.77 29.89 1.73
C THR A 346 -25.31 30.08 3.16
N PRO A 347 -25.48 29.02 3.95
CA PRO A 347 -25.73 29.16 5.38
C PRO A 347 -24.66 30.07 6.02
N ARG A 348 -25.09 31.01 6.86
CA ARG A 348 -24.17 31.95 7.51
C ARG A 348 -23.34 31.22 8.55
N LEU A 349 -22.02 31.37 8.48
CA LEU A 349 -21.13 30.84 9.50
C LEU A 349 -21.20 31.74 10.75
N THR A 350 -21.72 31.19 11.84
CA THR A 350 -21.88 31.88 13.13
C THR A 350 -20.57 31.88 13.91
N GLY A 351 -19.80 30.78 13.86
CA GLY A 351 -18.54 30.69 14.57
C GLY A 351 -17.79 29.38 14.35
N THR A 352 -16.54 29.36 14.77
CA THR A 352 -15.67 28.19 14.70
C THR A 352 -14.86 28.04 15.97
N CYS A 353 -14.72 26.82 16.49
CA CYS A 353 -13.85 26.56 17.63
C CYS A 353 -13.20 25.17 17.58
N GLU A 354 -12.09 25.01 18.29
CA GLU A 354 -11.45 23.71 18.49
C GLU A 354 -12.11 22.95 19.65
N VAL A 355 -12.36 21.65 19.42
CA VAL A 355 -12.99 20.74 20.37
C VAL A 355 -11.93 19.71 20.81
N GLY A 356 -11.25 20.01 21.92
CA GLY A 356 -10.11 19.21 22.37
C GLY A 356 -8.94 19.29 21.41
N THR A 357 -8.16 18.21 21.30
CA THR A 357 -6.94 18.15 20.45
C THR A 357 -7.16 17.50 19.09
N GLU A 358 -8.31 16.86 18.87
CA GLU A 358 -8.55 15.94 17.75
C GLU A 358 -9.73 16.31 16.86
N ALA A 359 -10.49 17.36 17.20
CA ALA A 359 -11.62 17.82 16.42
C ALA A 359 -11.75 19.34 16.42
N ALA A 360 -12.41 19.86 15.40
CA ALA A 360 -12.80 21.26 15.33
C ALA A 360 -14.22 21.36 14.78
N LEU A 361 -14.96 22.39 15.20
CA LEU A 361 -16.32 22.61 14.76
C LEU A 361 -16.48 23.91 13.96
N LEU A 362 -17.41 23.88 13.01
CA LEU A 362 -17.98 25.05 12.34
C LEU A 362 -19.49 25.06 12.62
N ALA A 363 -19.98 26.16 13.19
CA ALA A 363 -21.40 26.36 13.47
C ALA A 363 -22.01 27.26 12.39
N TYR A 364 -22.94 26.72 11.62
CA TYR A 364 -23.71 27.44 10.61
C TYR A 364 -25.14 27.67 11.11
N GLU A 365 -25.77 28.76 10.67
CA GLU A 365 -27.22 28.91 10.80
C GLU A 365 -27.93 27.76 10.08
N HIS A 366 -28.93 27.16 10.72
CA HIS A 366 -29.68 26.09 10.10
C HIS A 366 -30.62 26.66 9.02
N VAL A 367 -30.55 26.09 7.81
CA VAL A 367 -31.49 26.38 6.73
C VAL A 367 -32.37 25.14 6.55
N PRO A 368 -33.68 25.20 6.87
CA PRO A 368 -34.56 24.05 6.68
C PRO A 368 -34.70 23.78 5.18
N GLY A 369 -34.50 22.53 4.75
CA GLY A 369 -34.50 22.19 3.33
C GLY A 369 -34.10 20.75 3.03
N ARG A 370 -34.11 20.38 1.75
CA ARG A 370 -33.67 19.07 1.24
C ARG A 370 -32.44 19.23 0.35
N ARG A 371 -31.51 18.28 0.39
CA ARG A 371 -30.39 18.24 -0.57
C ARG A 371 -30.97 17.97 -1.96
N LEU A 372 -30.34 18.50 -3.02
CA LEU A 372 -30.83 18.37 -4.40
C LEU A 372 -31.05 16.89 -4.81
N GLY A 373 -30.27 15.97 -4.24
CA GLY A 373 -30.41 14.53 -4.48
C GLY A 373 -31.74 13.95 -3.99
N ASP A 374 -32.28 14.52 -2.91
CA ASP A 374 -33.50 14.07 -2.23
C ASP A 374 -34.76 14.79 -2.72
N VAL A 375 -34.59 15.87 -3.51
CA VAL A 375 -35.71 16.61 -4.13
C VAL A 375 -36.28 15.79 -5.30
N PRO A 376 -37.56 15.40 -5.31
CA PRO A 376 -38.18 14.68 -6.41
C PRO A 376 -37.96 15.38 -7.76
N GLY A 377 -37.78 14.60 -8.84
CA GLY A 377 -37.45 15.15 -10.15
C GLY A 377 -38.50 16.13 -10.71
N GLU A 378 -39.76 15.98 -10.30
CA GLU A 378 -40.87 16.88 -10.67
C GLU A 378 -40.74 18.28 -10.05
N GLU A 379 -40.15 18.37 -8.86
CA GLU A 379 -39.92 19.64 -8.16
C GLU A 379 -38.67 20.38 -8.67
N VAL A 380 -37.86 19.75 -9.54
CA VAL A 380 -36.70 20.39 -10.17
C VAL A 380 -37.17 21.21 -11.37
N THR A 381 -37.68 22.42 -11.11
CA THR A 381 -38.19 23.34 -12.14
C THR A 381 -37.09 24.13 -12.84
N ASP A 382 -37.42 24.76 -13.98
CA ASP A 382 -36.48 25.62 -14.71
C ASP A 382 -36.12 26.88 -13.89
N GLU A 383 -37.03 27.39 -13.04
CA GLU A 383 -36.70 28.49 -12.12
C GLU A 383 -35.65 28.06 -11.11
N LEU A 384 -35.77 26.86 -10.53
CA LEU A 384 -34.81 26.33 -9.58
C LEU A 384 -33.43 26.12 -10.22
N LEU A 385 -33.39 25.55 -11.42
CA LEU A 385 -32.13 25.39 -12.16
C LEU A 385 -31.48 26.75 -12.45
N THR A 386 -32.28 27.73 -12.90
CA THR A 386 -31.81 29.11 -13.14
C THR A 386 -31.26 29.73 -11.86
N ASP A 387 -31.90 29.47 -10.72
CA ASP A 387 -31.47 29.95 -9.42
C ASP A 387 -30.10 29.37 -9.00
N ILE A 388 -29.91 28.06 -9.19
CA ILE A 388 -28.62 27.38 -8.96
C ILE A 388 -27.53 27.99 -9.85
N TRP A 389 -27.82 28.24 -11.13
CA TRP A 389 -26.87 28.88 -12.04
C TRP A 389 -26.53 30.31 -11.63
N ARG A 390 -27.46 31.07 -11.05
CA ARG A 390 -27.17 32.41 -10.50
C ARG A 390 -26.20 32.32 -9.32
N GLN A 391 -26.38 31.35 -8.42
CA GLN A 391 -25.43 31.13 -7.32
C GLN A 391 -24.03 30.81 -7.86
N PHE A 392 -23.97 29.93 -8.86
CA PHE A 392 -22.71 29.58 -9.52
C PHE A 392 -22.05 30.78 -10.21
N ARG A 393 -22.83 31.64 -10.88
CA ARG A 393 -22.33 32.87 -11.52
C ARG A 393 -21.76 33.85 -10.50
N SER A 394 -22.44 34.06 -9.37
CA SER A 394 -21.95 34.89 -8.27
C SER A 394 -20.60 34.38 -7.75
N MET A 395 -20.47 33.06 -7.55
CA MET A 395 -19.20 32.45 -7.17
C MET A 395 -18.10 32.62 -8.23
N GLN A 396 -18.41 32.42 -9.51
CA GLN A 396 -17.44 32.63 -10.60
C GLN A 396 -16.98 34.09 -10.69
N GLY A 397 -17.87 35.07 -10.46
CA GLY A 397 -17.52 36.49 -10.41
C GLY A 397 -16.49 36.81 -9.32
N GLY A 398 -16.60 36.15 -8.16
CA GLY A 398 -15.61 36.22 -7.08
C GLY A 398 -14.36 35.34 -7.29
N ARG A 399 -14.21 34.68 -8.44
CA ARG A 399 -13.18 33.66 -8.72
C ARG A 399 -13.11 32.58 -7.64
N LEU A 400 -14.27 32.10 -7.21
CA LEU A 400 -14.41 31.06 -6.19
C LEU A 400 -14.73 29.71 -6.85
N ALA A 401 -13.84 28.73 -6.69
CA ALA A 401 -14.12 27.36 -7.10
C ALA A 401 -14.62 26.55 -5.90
N HIS A 402 -15.75 25.87 -6.05
CA HIS A 402 -16.35 24.99 -5.05
C HIS A 402 -15.70 23.60 -5.04
N ARG A 403 -15.28 23.08 -6.20
CA ARG A 403 -14.55 21.80 -6.37
C ARG A 403 -15.37 20.52 -6.08
N ARG A 404 -16.61 20.65 -5.58
CA ARG A 404 -17.50 19.54 -5.20
C ARG A 404 -18.99 19.84 -5.45
N LEU A 405 -19.34 20.52 -6.56
CA LEU A 405 -20.74 20.81 -6.95
C LEU A 405 -21.52 19.55 -7.36
N GLN A 406 -21.82 18.71 -6.37
CA GLN A 406 -22.62 17.48 -6.45
C GLN A 406 -24.00 17.73 -5.83
N ASP A 407 -24.91 16.75 -5.96
CA ASP A 407 -26.26 16.82 -5.41
C ASP A 407 -26.28 17.17 -3.91
N GLY A 408 -25.32 16.65 -3.13
CA GLY A 408 -25.22 16.91 -1.69
C GLY A 408 -24.65 18.27 -1.30
N ALA A 409 -24.05 19.01 -2.24
CA ALA A 409 -23.52 20.35 -2.00
C ALA A 409 -24.58 21.46 -2.22
N LEU A 410 -25.72 21.12 -2.82
CA LEU A 410 -26.81 22.04 -3.09
C LEU A 410 -27.98 21.71 -2.15
N LEU A 411 -28.35 22.66 -1.30
CA LEU A 411 -29.47 22.58 -0.39
C LEU A 411 -30.60 23.45 -0.94
N ILE A 412 -31.78 22.87 -1.13
CA ILE A 412 -32.99 23.60 -1.52
C ILE A 412 -33.77 23.92 -0.25
N GLY A 413 -33.79 25.20 0.10
CA GLY A 413 -34.49 25.67 1.29
C GLY A 413 -36.00 25.49 1.19
N ALA A 414 -36.69 25.52 2.34
CA ALA A 414 -38.16 25.54 2.39
C ALA A 414 -38.75 26.79 1.69
N ASP A 415 -37.94 27.83 1.49
CA ASP A 415 -38.23 29.02 0.69
C ASP A 415 -38.16 28.76 -0.83
N GLY A 416 -37.80 27.55 -1.27
CA GLY A 416 -37.64 27.18 -2.67
C GLY A 416 -36.35 27.69 -3.32
N LEU A 417 -35.43 28.28 -2.54
CA LEU A 417 -34.20 28.88 -3.03
C LEU A 417 -33.01 27.93 -2.89
N ALA A 418 -32.04 28.04 -3.80
CA ALA A 418 -30.83 27.22 -3.75
C ALA A 418 -29.75 27.86 -2.87
N TYR A 419 -29.25 27.07 -1.92
CA TYR A 419 -28.12 27.39 -1.06
C TYR A 419 -26.94 26.47 -1.37
N VAL A 420 -25.76 27.07 -1.53
CA VAL A 420 -24.49 26.37 -1.70
C VAL A 420 -23.95 25.97 -0.32
N THR A 421 -23.63 24.69 -0.16
CA THR A 421 -23.11 24.11 1.08
C THR A 421 -21.85 23.28 0.79
N ASP A 422 -21.27 22.59 1.78
CA ASP A 422 -20.06 21.77 1.60
C ASP A 422 -18.83 22.54 1.02
N LEU A 423 -18.45 23.63 1.69
CA LEU A 423 -17.39 24.55 1.23
C LEU A 423 -15.96 24.09 1.56
N ARG A 424 -15.79 22.92 2.18
CA ARG A 424 -14.50 22.40 2.69
C ARG A 424 -13.43 22.19 1.61
N ALA A 425 -13.86 21.93 0.38
CA ALA A 425 -12.98 21.69 -0.76
C ALA A 425 -12.73 22.97 -1.59
N GLY A 426 -13.38 24.07 -1.22
CA GLY A 426 -13.37 25.31 -1.97
C GLY A 426 -11.99 25.97 -2.04
N GLU A 427 -11.79 26.72 -3.11
CA GLU A 427 -10.56 27.46 -3.41
C GLU A 427 -10.91 28.89 -3.78
N THR A 428 -10.27 29.85 -3.10
CA THR A 428 -10.34 31.27 -3.40
C THR A 428 -9.26 31.63 -4.43
N ALA A 429 -9.50 32.69 -5.21
CA ALA A 429 -8.62 33.10 -6.32
C ALA A 429 -8.35 31.95 -7.32
N ALA A 430 -9.38 31.17 -7.62
CA ALA A 430 -9.30 30.03 -8.51
C ALA A 430 -8.90 30.45 -9.95
N GLY A 431 -8.09 29.62 -10.60
CA GLY A 431 -7.75 29.77 -12.01
C GLY A 431 -8.85 29.24 -12.94
N ASP A 432 -8.82 29.65 -14.20
CA ASP A 432 -9.88 29.35 -15.18
C ASP A 432 -10.19 27.86 -15.34
N LEU A 433 -9.17 26.99 -15.26
CA LEU A 433 -9.37 25.56 -15.33
C LEU A 433 -10.24 25.03 -14.17
N ALA A 434 -10.04 25.55 -12.96
CA ALA A 434 -10.81 25.12 -11.79
C ALA A 434 -12.29 25.55 -11.92
N LEU A 435 -12.53 26.77 -12.40
CA LEU A 435 -13.88 27.28 -12.65
C LEU A 435 -14.60 26.49 -13.76
N ARG A 436 -13.89 26.13 -14.84
CA ARG A 436 -14.45 25.31 -15.93
C ARG A 436 -14.70 23.86 -15.51
N LEU A 437 -13.87 23.30 -14.63
CA LEU A 437 -14.12 21.98 -14.04
C LEU A 437 -15.36 21.97 -13.17
N ASP A 438 -15.57 23.03 -12.38
CA ASP A 438 -16.77 23.18 -11.57
C ASP A 438 -18.02 23.38 -12.42
N LEU A 439 -17.92 24.12 -13.53
CA LEU A 439 -18.99 24.23 -14.53
C LEU A 439 -19.33 22.86 -15.14
N ALA A 440 -18.33 22.10 -15.60
CA ALA A 440 -18.54 20.75 -16.13
C ALA A 440 -19.16 19.81 -15.09
N GLN A 441 -18.73 19.92 -13.83
CA GLN A 441 -19.26 19.16 -12.71
C GLN A 441 -20.73 19.51 -12.42
N LEU A 442 -21.06 20.80 -12.25
CA LEU A 442 -22.42 21.26 -11.99
C LEU A 442 -23.36 20.95 -13.16
N LEU A 443 -22.93 21.17 -14.39
CA LEU A 443 -23.71 20.86 -15.58
C LEU A 443 -24.06 19.36 -15.65
N THR A 444 -23.11 18.50 -15.31
CA THR A 444 -23.35 17.05 -15.24
C THR A 444 -24.29 16.69 -14.09
N THR A 445 -24.11 17.30 -12.91
CA THR A 445 -24.97 17.12 -11.74
C THR A 445 -26.43 17.47 -12.07
N LEU A 446 -26.67 18.65 -12.66
CA LEU A 446 -28.02 19.09 -13.03
C LEU A 446 -28.61 18.27 -14.18
N ALA A 447 -27.81 17.87 -15.17
CA ALA A 447 -28.26 17.01 -16.26
C ALA A 447 -28.69 15.62 -15.77
N LEU A 448 -28.07 15.09 -14.70
CA LEU A 448 -28.52 13.84 -14.07
C LEU A 448 -29.89 13.97 -13.38
N ARG A 449 -30.29 15.18 -12.99
CA ARG A 449 -31.57 15.45 -12.30
C ARG A 449 -32.68 15.87 -13.26
N ALA A 450 -32.40 16.77 -14.18
CA ALA A 450 -33.39 17.42 -15.05
C ALA A 450 -33.26 17.07 -16.55
N GLY A 451 -32.25 16.28 -16.92
CA GLY A 451 -31.92 15.97 -18.31
C GLY A 451 -30.96 16.98 -18.97
N PRO A 452 -30.24 16.57 -20.03
CA PRO A 452 -29.20 17.38 -20.65
C PRO A 452 -29.75 18.64 -21.33
N GLU A 453 -30.91 18.58 -21.97
CA GLU A 453 -31.54 19.71 -22.67
C GLU A 453 -31.85 20.86 -21.71
N ARG A 454 -32.57 20.58 -20.62
CA ARG A 454 -33.00 21.58 -19.63
C ARG A 454 -31.80 22.17 -18.90
N ALA A 455 -30.83 21.33 -18.51
CA ALA A 455 -29.63 21.77 -17.83
C ALA A 455 -28.78 22.71 -18.69
N VAL A 456 -28.58 22.40 -19.98
CA VAL A 456 -27.79 23.24 -20.90
C VAL A 456 -28.52 24.54 -21.24
N ARG A 457 -29.83 24.48 -21.51
CA ARG A 457 -30.65 25.67 -21.81
C ARG A 457 -30.66 26.68 -20.66
N THR A 458 -30.91 26.22 -19.44
CA THR A 458 -30.91 27.08 -18.24
C THR A 458 -29.51 27.60 -17.89
N ALA A 459 -28.46 26.84 -18.20
CA ALA A 459 -27.09 27.32 -18.03
C ALA A 459 -26.76 28.44 -19.03
N ALA A 460 -27.16 28.27 -20.29
CA ALA A 460 -26.90 29.22 -21.36
C ALA A 460 -27.57 30.57 -21.10
N SER A 461 -28.80 30.57 -20.56
CA SER A 461 -29.52 31.82 -20.24
C SER A 461 -28.87 32.63 -19.11
N VAL A 462 -28.10 32.00 -18.21
CA VAL A 462 -27.47 32.68 -17.06
C VAL A 462 -25.99 32.98 -17.28
N LEU A 463 -25.24 32.03 -17.84
CA LEU A 463 -23.78 32.08 -17.99
C LEU A 463 -23.33 32.52 -19.39
N GLY A 464 -24.20 32.40 -20.39
CA GLY A 464 -23.86 32.61 -21.79
C GLY A 464 -23.19 31.39 -22.45
N GLU A 465 -23.24 31.37 -23.77
CA GLU A 465 -22.77 30.25 -24.60
C GLU A 465 -21.24 30.10 -24.59
N GLU A 466 -20.49 31.21 -24.44
CA GLU A 466 -19.02 31.17 -24.40
C GLU A 466 -18.49 30.39 -23.20
N ALA A 467 -19.10 30.58 -22.02
CA ALA A 467 -18.74 29.86 -20.81
C ALA A 467 -18.95 28.35 -20.96
N LEU A 468 -20.06 27.96 -21.59
CA LEU A 468 -20.37 26.56 -21.88
C LEU A 468 -19.41 25.94 -22.89
N GLY A 469 -19.04 26.68 -23.93
CA GLY A 469 -18.06 26.22 -24.92
C GLY A 469 -16.71 25.87 -24.29
N GLY A 470 -16.26 26.68 -23.33
CA GLY A 470 -15.03 26.43 -22.56
C GLY A 470 -15.05 25.16 -21.70
N ALA A 471 -16.22 24.62 -21.35
CA ALA A 471 -16.37 23.43 -20.53
C ALA A 471 -16.43 22.11 -21.34
N VAL A 472 -16.75 22.17 -22.65
CA VAL A 472 -16.88 20.99 -23.52
C VAL A 472 -15.68 20.03 -23.46
N PRO A 473 -14.41 20.49 -23.52
CA PRO A 473 -13.24 19.59 -23.46
C PRO A 473 -13.13 18.84 -22.12
N LEU A 474 -13.75 19.36 -21.07
CA LEU A 474 -13.70 18.88 -19.69
C LEU A 474 -14.90 18.00 -19.31
N LEU A 475 -15.91 17.86 -20.17
CA LEU A 475 -17.05 16.94 -19.99
C LEU A 475 -16.62 15.48 -20.21
N GLN A 476 -15.73 15.01 -19.35
CA GLN A 476 -15.17 13.67 -19.36
C GLN A 476 -15.30 13.06 -17.97
N ARG A 477 -15.52 11.75 -17.91
CA ARG A 477 -15.64 11.02 -16.63
C ARG A 477 -14.47 11.30 -15.68
N VAL A 478 -13.24 11.46 -16.18
CA VAL A 478 -12.04 11.68 -15.36
C VAL A 478 -12.05 13.03 -14.64
N ALA A 479 -12.71 14.04 -15.20
CA ALA A 479 -12.84 15.37 -14.61
C ALA A 479 -13.83 15.43 -13.44
N LEU A 480 -14.75 14.45 -13.37
CA LEU A 480 -15.89 14.45 -12.46
C LEU A 480 -15.58 13.76 -11.13
N SER A 481 -16.37 14.13 -10.11
CA SER A 481 -16.33 13.54 -8.78
C SER A 481 -16.60 12.03 -8.79
N ARG A 482 -16.26 11.34 -7.70
CA ARG A 482 -16.51 9.89 -7.57
C ARG A 482 -18.01 9.56 -7.61
N ALA A 483 -18.83 10.34 -6.89
CA ALA A 483 -20.28 10.12 -6.84
C ALA A 483 -20.92 10.32 -8.23
N THR A 484 -20.60 11.42 -8.92
CA THR A 484 -21.11 11.69 -10.27
C THR A 484 -20.65 10.63 -11.27
N ARG A 485 -19.38 10.16 -11.20
CA ARG A 485 -18.91 9.05 -12.03
C ARG A 485 -19.65 7.74 -11.80
N GLN A 486 -20.12 7.51 -10.57
CA GLN A 486 -20.91 6.33 -10.21
C GLN A 486 -22.34 6.45 -10.72
N ALA A 487 -22.96 7.61 -10.59
CA ALA A 487 -24.27 7.91 -11.18
C ALA A 487 -24.26 7.72 -12.71
N LEU A 488 -23.23 8.24 -13.39
CA LEU A 488 -23.01 8.08 -14.84
C LEU A 488 -22.81 6.62 -15.31
N ARG A 489 -22.67 5.63 -14.41
CA ARG A 489 -22.64 4.23 -14.84
C ARG A 489 -24.00 3.76 -15.34
N ARG A 490 -25.08 4.36 -14.84
CA ARG A 490 -26.46 4.07 -15.24
C ARG A 490 -26.80 4.71 -16.59
N ASP A 491 -26.17 5.83 -16.92
CA ASP A 491 -26.37 6.56 -18.17
C ASP A 491 -25.02 6.95 -18.79
N ARG A 492 -24.52 6.08 -19.67
CA ARG A 492 -23.17 6.21 -20.25
C ARG A 492 -23.07 7.30 -21.31
N GLU A 493 -24.20 7.69 -21.89
CA GLU A 493 -24.29 8.63 -23.02
C GLU A 493 -24.64 10.05 -22.60
N LEU A 494 -24.97 10.27 -21.31
CA LEU A 494 -25.33 11.60 -20.80
C LEU A 494 -24.30 12.68 -21.16
N LEU A 495 -23.00 12.41 -20.98
CA LEU A 495 -21.95 13.39 -21.30
C LEU A 495 -21.89 13.71 -22.80
N THR A 496 -22.19 12.74 -23.66
CA THR A 496 -22.28 12.95 -25.10
C THR A 496 -23.47 13.84 -25.43
N ARG A 497 -24.65 13.55 -24.87
CA ARG A 497 -25.85 14.37 -25.05
C ARG A 497 -25.68 15.80 -24.54
N ILE A 498 -25.05 16.02 -23.39
CA ILE A 498 -24.71 17.37 -22.90
C ILE A 498 -23.84 18.11 -23.93
N ARG A 499 -22.81 17.45 -24.48
CA ARG A 499 -21.95 18.04 -25.50
C ARG A 499 -22.72 18.39 -26.77
N GLU A 500 -23.58 17.50 -27.24
CA GLU A 500 -24.44 17.74 -28.40
C GLU A 500 -25.35 18.95 -28.19
N GLN A 501 -25.95 19.11 -27.00
CA GLN A 501 -26.78 20.27 -26.69
C GLN A 501 -25.97 21.59 -26.68
N ILE A 502 -24.73 21.58 -26.17
CA ILE A 502 -23.86 22.77 -26.21
C ILE A 502 -23.45 23.10 -27.65
N VAL A 503 -23.11 22.07 -28.45
CA VAL A 503 -22.71 22.25 -29.86
C VAL A 503 -23.89 22.76 -30.70
N ARG A 504 -25.13 22.36 -30.40
CA ARG A 504 -26.33 22.92 -31.04
C ARG A 504 -26.50 24.42 -30.80
N LEU A 505 -26.12 24.91 -29.63
CA LEU A 505 -26.14 26.35 -29.32
C LEU A 505 -24.99 27.08 -30.01
N LYS A 506 -23.79 26.48 -30.02
CA LYS A 506 -22.59 27.05 -30.65
C LYS A 506 -21.83 26.01 -31.49
N PRO A 507 -22.07 25.96 -32.82
CA PRO A 507 -21.49 24.95 -33.72
C PRO A 507 -19.95 24.96 -33.79
N GLU A 508 -19.31 26.10 -33.54
CA GLU A 508 -17.85 26.26 -33.62
C GLU A 508 -17.07 25.60 -32.47
N VAL A 509 -17.74 25.00 -31.48
CA VAL A 509 -17.10 24.34 -30.33
C VAL A 509 -16.77 22.87 -30.62
N GLU A 510 -16.05 22.60 -31.71
CA GLU A 510 -15.44 21.28 -31.95
C GLU A 510 -14.06 21.21 -31.26
N ALA A 511 -14.08 21.01 -29.95
CA ALA A 511 -12.84 20.81 -29.19
C ALA A 511 -12.64 19.32 -28.85
N ALA A 512 -11.54 18.76 -29.34
CA ALA A 512 -11.12 17.40 -29.01
C ALA A 512 -10.98 17.22 -27.49
N PRO A 513 -11.35 16.05 -26.93
CA PRO A 513 -11.29 15.80 -25.49
C PRO A 513 -9.85 16.00 -24.98
N ALA A 514 -9.67 16.95 -24.04
CA ALA A 514 -8.36 17.21 -23.44
C ALA A 514 -7.82 15.95 -22.73
N ARG A 515 -6.56 15.57 -23.00
CA ARG A 515 -5.92 14.44 -22.33
C ARG A 515 -5.55 14.81 -20.89
N LEU A 516 -6.42 14.46 -19.94
CA LEU A 516 -6.23 14.74 -18.51
C LEU A 516 -5.26 13.77 -17.81
N GLU A 517 -4.90 12.64 -18.43
CA GLU A 517 -3.97 11.65 -17.89
C GLU A 517 -2.53 11.87 -18.41
N ARG A 518 -1.56 12.02 -17.50
CA ARG A 518 -0.15 12.30 -17.85
C ARG A 518 0.54 11.08 -18.48
N PHE A 519 0.20 9.87 -18.03
CA PHE A 519 0.77 8.60 -18.52
C PHE A 519 -0.24 7.45 -18.34
N ARG A 520 -0.24 6.48 -19.26
CA ARG A 520 -0.99 5.23 -19.08
C ARG A 520 -0.28 4.39 -17.99
N PRO A 521 -0.98 3.88 -16.95
CA PRO A 521 -0.35 3.11 -15.85
C PRO A 521 0.49 1.92 -16.32
N ARG A 522 0.09 1.33 -17.45
CA ARG A 522 0.78 0.21 -18.10
C ARG A 522 2.18 0.58 -18.59
N THR A 523 2.36 1.81 -19.11
CA THR A 523 3.65 2.30 -19.60
C THR A 523 4.60 2.63 -18.44
N ILE A 524 4.07 3.18 -17.34
CA ILE A 524 4.88 3.41 -16.13
C ILE A 524 5.37 2.08 -15.57
N PHE A 525 4.48 1.10 -15.41
CA PHE A 525 4.87 -0.22 -14.91
C PHE A 525 5.92 -0.88 -15.80
N SER A 526 5.75 -0.84 -17.13
CA SER A 526 6.73 -1.44 -18.05
C SER A 526 8.08 -0.73 -18.02
N VAL A 527 8.11 0.60 -17.91
CA VAL A 527 9.36 1.38 -17.84
C VAL A 527 10.06 1.15 -16.51
N VAL A 528 9.34 1.22 -15.39
CA VAL A 528 9.91 0.94 -14.05
C VAL A 528 10.43 -0.50 -13.96
N ALA A 529 9.66 -1.46 -14.47
CA ALA A 529 10.06 -2.86 -14.54
C ALA A 529 11.33 -3.05 -15.39
N LEU A 530 11.42 -2.41 -16.56
CA LEU A 530 12.59 -2.47 -17.43
C LEU A 530 13.81 -1.76 -16.80
N SER A 531 13.62 -0.61 -16.15
CA SER A 531 14.70 0.10 -15.46
C SER A 531 15.22 -0.69 -14.26
N PHE A 532 14.34 -1.33 -13.49
CA PHE A 532 14.71 -2.21 -12.38
C PHE A 532 15.45 -3.46 -12.88
N ALA A 533 14.94 -4.07 -13.95
CA ALA A 533 15.60 -5.17 -14.65
C ALA A 533 17.01 -4.77 -15.12
N ALA A 534 17.16 -3.62 -15.78
CA ALA A 534 18.46 -3.11 -16.23
C ALA A 534 19.41 -2.84 -15.05
N TYR A 535 18.92 -2.22 -13.98
CA TYR A 535 19.71 -1.94 -12.78
C TYR A 535 20.29 -3.20 -12.13
N ILE A 536 19.55 -4.30 -12.15
CA ILE A 536 19.98 -5.58 -11.61
C ILE A 536 20.93 -6.32 -12.56
N VAL A 537 20.60 -6.35 -13.85
CA VAL A 537 21.33 -7.15 -14.84
C VAL A 537 22.66 -6.50 -15.23
N ILE A 538 22.73 -5.17 -15.33
CA ILE A 538 23.95 -4.46 -15.76
C ILE A 538 25.15 -4.78 -14.87
N PRO A 539 25.10 -4.63 -13.52
CA PRO A 539 26.23 -4.97 -12.65
C PRO A 539 26.72 -6.42 -12.80
N GLN A 540 25.79 -7.36 -13.00
CA GLN A 540 26.08 -8.79 -13.15
C GLN A 540 26.75 -9.11 -14.48
N VAL A 541 26.34 -8.44 -15.55
CA VAL A 541 26.93 -8.60 -16.88
C VAL A 541 28.30 -7.90 -16.94
N THR A 542 28.50 -6.78 -16.25
CA THR A 542 29.80 -6.10 -16.19
C THR A 542 30.84 -6.83 -15.35
N SER A 543 30.44 -7.70 -14.42
CA SER A 543 31.36 -8.60 -13.73
C SER A 543 31.79 -9.81 -14.57
N LEU A 544 31.20 -10.00 -15.76
CA LEU A 544 31.64 -11.02 -16.71
C LEU A 544 32.87 -10.51 -17.45
N ASP A 545 33.97 -11.24 -17.37
CA ASP A 545 35.10 -11.01 -18.27
C ASP A 545 34.76 -11.58 -19.65
N VAL A 546 33.98 -10.82 -20.42
CA VAL A 546 33.42 -11.24 -21.73
C VAL A 546 34.54 -11.57 -22.72
N GLY A 547 35.71 -10.92 -22.57
CA GLY A 547 36.91 -11.19 -23.37
C GLY A 547 37.50 -12.57 -23.07
N TYR A 548 37.57 -12.94 -21.79
CA TYR A 548 38.00 -14.28 -21.37
C TYR A 548 37.00 -15.36 -21.83
N LEU A 549 35.70 -15.16 -21.58
CA LEU A 549 34.63 -16.08 -21.97
C LEU A 549 34.62 -16.35 -23.49
N ALA A 550 34.87 -15.35 -24.32
CA ALA A 550 34.90 -15.50 -25.78
C ALA A 550 36.18 -16.20 -26.29
N ALA A 551 37.30 -16.12 -25.56
CA ALA A 551 38.58 -16.67 -25.96
C ALA A 551 38.75 -18.16 -25.57
N THR A 552 38.18 -18.60 -24.44
CA THR A 552 38.31 -19.98 -23.93
C THR A 552 37.09 -20.85 -24.20
N ALA A 553 35.92 -20.29 -24.53
CA ALA A 553 34.72 -21.09 -24.75
C ALA A 553 34.72 -21.82 -26.10
N SER A 554 34.39 -23.11 -26.07
CA SER A 554 34.11 -23.90 -27.28
C SER A 554 32.69 -23.60 -27.81
N TRP A 555 32.63 -22.91 -28.94
CA TRP A 555 31.40 -22.37 -29.52
C TRP A 555 30.32 -23.40 -29.87
N HIS A 556 30.71 -24.65 -30.20
CA HIS A 556 29.72 -25.70 -30.49
C HIS A 556 28.89 -26.06 -29.24
N TRP A 557 29.50 -26.09 -28.06
CA TRP A 557 28.77 -26.30 -26.80
C TRP A 557 27.95 -25.07 -26.40
N VAL A 558 28.42 -23.86 -26.71
CA VAL A 558 27.65 -22.62 -26.51
C VAL A 558 26.36 -22.65 -27.34
N VAL A 559 26.43 -23.07 -28.61
CA VAL A 559 25.24 -23.22 -29.48
C VAL A 559 24.31 -24.33 -28.96
N ALA A 560 24.87 -25.44 -28.48
CA ALA A 560 24.08 -26.51 -27.86
C ALA A 560 23.35 -26.02 -26.60
N ALA A 561 24.02 -25.23 -25.75
CA ALA A 561 23.42 -24.62 -24.57
C ALA A 561 22.28 -23.65 -24.93
N LEU A 562 22.48 -22.82 -25.96
CA LEU A 562 21.45 -21.92 -26.49
C LEU A 562 20.24 -22.70 -27.03
N GLY A 563 20.48 -23.79 -27.77
CA GLY A 563 19.42 -24.68 -28.27
C GLY A 563 18.63 -25.34 -27.14
N ALA A 564 19.31 -25.81 -26.09
CA ALA A 564 18.68 -26.37 -24.90
C ALA A 564 17.87 -25.32 -24.12
N ALA A 565 18.40 -24.09 -23.99
CA ALA A 565 17.66 -22.97 -23.39
C ALA A 565 16.40 -22.62 -24.20
N ALA A 566 16.47 -22.59 -25.54
CA ALA A 566 15.30 -22.36 -26.39
C ALA A 566 14.25 -23.48 -26.27
N LEU A 567 14.69 -24.74 -26.20
CA LEU A 567 13.83 -25.91 -26.00
C LEU A 567 13.02 -25.82 -24.69
N SER A 568 13.56 -25.17 -23.66
CA SER A 568 12.87 -24.97 -22.38
C SER A 568 11.52 -24.24 -22.53
N TYR A 569 11.37 -23.31 -23.49
CA TYR A 569 10.10 -22.59 -23.71
C TYR A 569 9.04 -23.49 -24.33
N VAL A 570 9.45 -24.38 -25.23
CA VAL A 570 8.57 -25.39 -25.84
C VAL A 570 8.15 -26.40 -24.79
N ALA A 571 9.09 -26.86 -23.96
CA ALA A 571 8.81 -27.78 -22.87
C ALA A 571 7.86 -27.18 -21.82
N ALA A 572 8.08 -25.92 -21.43
CA ALA A 572 7.20 -25.19 -20.52
C ALA A 572 5.78 -24.99 -21.11
N ALA A 573 5.67 -24.84 -22.43
CA ALA A 573 4.38 -24.79 -23.10
C ALA A 573 3.66 -26.15 -23.04
N PHE A 574 4.35 -27.26 -23.30
CA PHE A 574 3.78 -28.60 -23.13
C PHE A 574 3.37 -28.90 -21.69
N MET A 575 4.21 -28.51 -20.73
CA MET A 575 3.91 -28.62 -19.30
C MET A 575 2.58 -27.91 -19.00
N LEU A 576 2.39 -26.65 -19.41
CA LEU A 576 1.15 -25.92 -19.16
C LEU A 576 -0.05 -26.54 -19.90
N MET A 577 0.10 -26.91 -21.17
CA MET A 577 -1.00 -27.47 -21.99
C MET A 577 -1.52 -28.81 -21.45
N GLY A 578 -0.68 -29.63 -20.83
CA GLY A 578 -1.10 -30.90 -20.22
C GLY A 578 -2.09 -30.74 -19.07
N PHE A 579 -2.07 -29.62 -18.34
CA PHE A 579 -2.97 -29.39 -17.20
C PHE A 579 -4.22 -28.56 -17.54
N VAL A 580 -4.34 -28.10 -18.79
CA VAL A 580 -5.43 -27.22 -19.24
C VAL A 580 -6.48 -28.02 -20.05
N PRO A 581 -7.79 -27.81 -19.82
CA PRO A 581 -8.83 -28.57 -20.50
C PRO A 581 -9.00 -28.10 -21.95
N GLU A 582 -8.92 -26.80 -22.18
CA GLU A 582 -9.07 -26.18 -23.49
C GLU A 582 -7.85 -26.41 -24.40
N ARG A 583 -8.08 -26.43 -25.71
CA ARG A 583 -7.01 -26.53 -26.70
C ARG A 583 -6.32 -25.18 -26.85
N LEU A 584 -5.07 -25.09 -26.38
CA LEU A 584 -4.26 -23.88 -26.54
C LEU A 584 -3.37 -23.99 -27.78
N PRO A 585 -3.25 -22.94 -28.60
CA PRO A 585 -2.33 -22.95 -29.73
C PRO A 585 -0.87 -22.91 -29.24
N LEU A 586 -0.07 -23.91 -29.63
CA LEU A 586 1.32 -24.09 -29.18
C LEU A 586 2.16 -22.81 -29.37
N GLY A 587 2.12 -22.20 -30.56
CA GLY A 587 2.93 -21.00 -30.84
C GLY A 587 2.62 -19.82 -29.91
N ARG A 588 1.34 -19.60 -29.58
CA ARG A 588 0.95 -18.54 -28.63
C ARG A 588 1.36 -18.90 -27.20
N THR A 589 1.23 -20.17 -26.82
CA THR A 589 1.64 -20.63 -25.49
C THR A 589 3.16 -20.53 -25.29
N VAL A 590 3.96 -20.86 -26.31
CA VAL A 590 5.42 -20.64 -26.30
C VAL A 590 5.74 -19.16 -26.15
N LEU A 591 5.07 -18.29 -26.91
CA LEU A 591 5.24 -16.84 -26.79
C LEU A 591 4.89 -16.32 -25.39
N VAL A 592 3.90 -16.93 -24.72
CA VAL A 592 3.55 -16.64 -23.32
C VAL A 592 4.65 -17.10 -22.36
N GLN A 593 5.28 -18.26 -22.59
CA GLN A 593 6.42 -18.70 -21.78
C GLN A 593 7.64 -17.79 -21.96
N VAL A 594 7.88 -17.31 -23.19
CA VAL A 594 8.90 -16.29 -23.48
C VAL A 594 8.53 -14.98 -22.78
N ALA A 595 7.28 -14.53 -22.82
CA ALA A 595 6.84 -13.34 -22.08
C ALA A 595 6.97 -13.50 -20.55
N ALA A 596 6.78 -14.71 -20.03
CA ALA A 596 6.93 -15.00 -18.62
C ALA A 596 8.39 -14.87 -18.13
N SER A 597 9.40 -15.05 -19.00
CA SER A 597 10.82 -14.85 -18.62
C SER A 597 11.09 -13.40 -18.21
N PHE A 598 10.51 -12.42 -18.91
CA PHE A 598 10.59 -11.00 -18.56
C PHE A 598 9.98 -10.72 -17.18
N VAL A 599 8.83 -11.33 -16.87
CA VAL A 599 8.14 -11.13 -15.59
C VAL A 599 8.90 -11.79 -14.43
N LYS A 600 9.62 -12.90 -14.66
CA LYS A 600 10.44 -13.57 -13.64
C LYS A 600 11.56 -12.69 -13.08
N LEU A 601 12.03 -11.69 -13.83
CA LEU A 601 13.08 -10.78 -13.38
C LEU A 601 12.58 -9.71 -12.40
N VAL A 602 11.30 -9.34 -12.52
CA VAL A 602 10.71 -8.19 -11.80
C VAL A 602 9.81 -8.63 -10.65
N ALA A 603 9.23 -9.83 -10.75
CA ALA A 603 8.38 -10.41 -9.73
C ALA A 603 9.10 -11.54 -8.97
N PRO A 604 8.76 -11.79 -7.69
CA PRO A 604 9.25 -12.96 -6.97
C PRO A 604 8.99 -14.25 -7.76
N ALA A 605 9.95 -15.18 -7.72
CA ALA A 605 9.97 -16.39 -8.55
C ALA A 605 8.65 -17.19 -8.49
N ALA A 606 8.01 -17.23 -7.31
CA ALA A 606 6.78 -17.98 -7.07
C ALA A 606 5.51 -17.34 -7.67
N VAL A 607 5.50 -16.02 -7.94
CA VAL A 607 4.26 -15.28 -8.25
C VAL A 607 4.20 -14.82 -9.71
N GLY A 608 5.34 -14.43 -10.28
CA GLY A 608 5.40 -13.82 -11.61
C GLY A 608 4.88 -14.72 -12.74
N GLY A 609 5.45 -15.92 -12.88
CA GLY A 609 5.07 -16.86 -13.93
C GLY A 609 3.63 -17.39 -13.77
N VAL A 610 3.18 -17.59 -12.54
CA VAL A 610 1.84 -18.07 -12.23
C VAL A 610 0.79 -17.04 -12.65
N ALA A 611 1.03 -15.75 -12.38
CA ALA A 611 0.12 -14.67 -12.75
C ALA A 611 -0.03 -14.53 -14.27
N VAL A 612 1.08 -14.57 -15.02
CA VAL A 612 1.07 -14.48 -16.50
C VAL A 612 0.32 -15.65 -17.11
N ASN A 613 0.64 -16.88 -16.69
CA ASN A 613 -0.03 -18.08 -17.19
C ASN A 613 -1.53 -18.09 -16.83
N THR A 614 -1.89 -17.72 -15.60
CA THR A 614 -3.30 -17.62 -15.18
C THR A 614 -4.06 -16.62 -16.04
N ARG A 615 -3.45 -15.46 -16.30
CA ARG A 615 -4.05 -14.39 -17.09
C ARG A 615 -4.24 -14.80 -18.55
N TYR A 616 -3.25 -15.48 -19.12
CA TYR A 616 -3.35 -16.06 -20.46
C TYR A 616 -4.51 -17.06 -20.56
N LEU A 617 -4.67 -17.94 -19.57
CA LEU A 617 -5.80 -18.88 -19.52
C LEU A 617 -7.14 -18.15 -19.42
N GLN A 618 -7.26 -17.14 -18.57
CA GLN A 618 -8.47 -16.31 -18.48
C GLN A 618 -8.85 -15.67 -19.82
N ARG A 619 -7.86 -15.13 -20.54
CA ARG A 619 -8.05 -14.55 -21.87
C ARG A 619 -8.33 -15.58 -22.95
N SER A 620 -7.99 -16.84 -22.71
CA SER A 620 -8.27 -17.97 -23.60
C SER A 620 -9.62 -18.64 -23.31
N GLY A 621 -10.45 -18.05 -22.43
CA GLY A 621 -11.81 -18.52 -22.13
C GLY A 621 -11.92 -19.38 -20.87
N VAL A 622 -10.82 -19.65 -20.17
CA VAL A 622 -10.83 -20.47 -18.94
C VAL A 622 -11.39 -19.65 -17.77
N ARG A 623 -12.34 -20.21 -17.01
CA ARG A 623 -12.89 -19.53 -15.83
C ARG A 623 -11.76 -19.17 -14.84
N PRO A 624 -11.79 -17.97 -14.20
CA PRO A 624 -10.68 -17.49 -13.36
C PRO A 624 -10.20 -18.47 -12.28
N THR A 625 -11.13 -19.15 -11.62
CA THR A 625 -10.83 -20.16 -10.59
C THR A 625 -10.15 -21.40 -11.17
N LEU A 626 -10.58 -21.86 -12.34
CA LEU A 626 -10.00 -23.01 -13.05
C LEU A 626 -8.64 -22.68 -13.67
N ALA A 627 -8.44 -21.43 -14.10
CA ALA A 627 -7.16 -20.94 -14.60
C ALA A 627 -6.07 -20.99 -13.53
N VAL A 628 -6.35 -20.43 -12.34
CA VAL A 628 -5.42 -20.50 -11.19
C VAL A 628 -5.18 -21.95 -10.79
N ALA A 629 -6.23 -22.77 -10.73
CA ALA A 629 -6.12 -24.17 -10.36
C ALA A 629 -5.28 -25.00 -11.35
N SER A 630 -5.42 -24.75 -12.66
CA SER A 630 -4.65 -25.48 -13.71
C SER A 630 -3.17 -25.11 -13.67
N VAL A 631 -2.86 -23.82 -13.47
CA VAL A 631 -1.47 -23.37 -13.30
C VAL A 631 -0.90 -23.94 -12.00
N GLY A 632 -1.65 -23.87 -10.89
CA GLY A 632 -1.24 -24.44 -9.61
C GLY A 632 -1.00 -25.95 -9.68
N ALA A 633 -1.88 -26.70 -10.35
CA ALA A 633 -1.72 -28.13 -10.59
C ALA A 633 -0.44 -28.43 -11.37
N SER A 634 -0.14 -27.67 -12.43
CA SER A 634 1.11 -27.84 -13.20
C SER A 634 2.36 -27.61 -12.35
N GLN A 635 2.34 -26.63 -11.43
CA GLN A 635 3.47 -26.36 -10.53
C GLN A 635 3.62 -27.46 -9.47
N LEU A 636 2.51 -27.98 -8.95
CA LEU A 636 2.53 -29.06 -7.95
C LEU A 636 3.08 -30.34 -8.57
N VAL A 637 2.62 -30.73 -9.76
CA VAL A 637 3.17 -31.90 -10.45
C VAL A 637 4.63 -31.66 -10.83
N GLY A 638 4.98 -30.45 -11.29
CA GLY A 638 6.37 -30.05 -11.50
C GLY A 638 7.24 -30.30 -10.27
N MET A 639 6.80 -29.83 -9.09
CA MET A 639 7.50 -30.03 -7.81
C MET A 639 7.64 -31.51 -7.46
N VAL A 640 6.55 -32.29 -7.55
CA VAL A 640 6.58 -33.73 -7.26
C VAL A 640 7.54 -34.46 -8.19
N THR A 641 7.52 -34.16 -9.49
CA THR A 641 8.46 -34.72 -10.46
C THR A 641 9.90 -34.35 -10.13
N HIS A 642 10.19 -33.10 -9.74
CA HIS A 642 11.54 -32.69 -9.34
C HIS A 642 12.03 -33.43 -8.09
N ILE A 643 11.16 -33.63 -7.08
CA ILE A 643 11.49 -34.41 -5.88
C ILE A 643 11.78 -35.87 -6.25
N LEU A 644 10.94 -36.49 -7.10
CA LEU A 644 11.14 -37.87 -7.56
C LEU A 644 12.44 -38.02 -8.36
N LEU A 645 12.75 -37.08 -9.25
CA LEU A 645 14.01 -37.07 -9.99
C LEU A 645 15.20 -36.90 -9.05
N LEU A 646 15.10 -36.05 -8.03
CA LEU A 646 16.17 -35.85 -7.04
C LEU A 646 16.43 -37.14 -6.27
N VAL A 647 15.39 -37.85 -5.83
CA VAL A 647 15.51 -39.16 -5.16
C VAL A 647 16.11 -40.21 -6.10
N LEU A 648 15.61 -40.29 -7.34
CA LEU A 648 16.08 -41.26 -8.34
C LEU A 648 17.56 -41.05 -8.68
N PHE A 649 17.96 -39.83 -9.03
CA PHE A 649 19.34 -39.53 -9.40
C PHE A 649 20.28 -39.47 -8.19
N GLY A 650 19.77 -39.13 -7.00
CA GLY A 650 20.50 -39.31 -5.75
C GLY A 650 20.85 -40.78 -5.50
N PHE A 651 19.88 -41.69 -5.71
CA PHE A 651 20.11 -43.14 -5.60
C PHE A 651 21.07 -43.66 -6.68
N LEU A 652 20.89 -43.26 -7.95
CA LEU A 652 21.76 -43.68 -9.06
C LEU A 652 23.20 -43.22 -8.87
N THR A 653 23.41 -41.98 -8.41
CA THR A 653 24.74 -41.40 -8.16
C THR A 653 25.41 -41.99 -6.90
N GLY A 654 24.61 -42.39 -5.91
CA GLY A 654 25.07 -42.95 -4.63
C GLY A 654 25.58 -44.40 -4.65
N SER A 655 25.77 -45.01 -5.83
CA SER A 655 26.26 -46.40 -5.99
C SER A 655 27.78 -46.52 -6.18
N THR A 656 28.51 -45.41 -6.28
CA THR A 656 29.98 -45.39 -6.29
C THR A 656 30.52 -44.69 -5.04
N THR A 657 30.85 -45.51 -4.03
CA THR A 657 31.90 -45.33 -3.02
C THR A 657 32.01 -43.92 -2.37
N ARG A 658 31.46 -43.77 -1.15
CA ARG A 658 31.58 -42.66 -0.16
C ARG A 658 30.51 -41.54 -0.12
N ALA A 659 29.56 -41.48 -1.04
CA ALA A 659 28.53 -40.41 -1.02
C ALA A 659 27.43 -40.58 0.05
N THR A 660 27.23 -41.77 0.62
CA THR A 660 26.17 -42.03 1.62
C THR A 660 26.47 -41.46 3.01
N GLN A 661 27.72 -41.12 3.33
CA GLN A 661 28.08 -40.47 4.60
C GLN A 661 27.89 -38.94 4.57
N ASP A 662 27.97 -38.31 3.39
CA ASP A 662 27.83 -36.85 3.21
C ASP A 662 26.47 -36.40 2.63
N LEU A 663 25.65 -37.32 2.09
CA LEU A 663 24.30 -37.04 1.56
C LEU A 663 23.17 -37.37 2.55
N ALA A 664 23.46 -37.88 3.75
CA ALA A 664 22.47 -37.89 4.81
C ALA A 664 22.05 -36.42 5.04
N PRO A 665 20.76 -36.04 4.91
CA PRO A 665 20.35 -34.68 5.18
C PRO A 665 20.90 -34.30 6.54
N SER A 666 21.67 -33.21 6.60
CA SER A 666 22.36 -32.82 7.82
C SER A 666 21.36 -32.88 8.97
N ARG A 667 21.82 -33.33 10.15
CA ARG A 667 20.96 -33.47 11.35
C ARG A 667 20.10 -32.22 11.55
N THR A 668 20.64 -31.05 11.19
CA THR A 668 20.01 -29.74 11.14
C THR A 668 18.84 -29.63 10.15
N ILE A 669 18.95 -30.11 8.90
CA ILE A 669 17.84 -30.09 7.92
C ILE A 669 16.71 -31.01 8.39
N VAL A 670 17.04 -32.19 8.93
CA VAL A 670 16.05 -33.14 9.46
C VAL A 670 15.34 -32.53 10.67
N ILE A 671 16.08 -31.92 11.60
CA ILE A 671 15.52 -31.21 12.75
C ILE A 671 14.70 -29.99 12.33
N ALA A 672 15.12 -29.23 11.31
CA ALA A 672 14.37 -28.09 10.80
C ALA A 672 13.05 -28.52 10.16
N VAL A 673 13.05 -29.57 9.34
CA VAL A 673 11.83 -30.11 8.70
C VAL A 673 10.90 -30.73 9.74
N LEU A 674 11.43 -31.49 10.70
CA LEU A 674 10.64 -32.07 11.81
C LEU A 674 10.11 -30.98 12.74
N GLY A 675 10.90 -29.96 13.05
CA GLY A 675 10.51 -28.81 13.86
C GLY A 675 9.42 -27.98 13.18
N LEU A 676 9.55 -27.74 11.87
CA LEU A 676 8.52 -27.06 11.08
C LEU A 676 7.24 -27.91 10.99
N GLY A 677 7.37 -29.23 10.85
CA GLY A 677 6.24 -30.17 10.88
C GLY A 677 5.55 -30.22 12.24
N LEU A 678 6.32 -30.21 13.33
CA LEU A 678 5.81 -30.17 14.71
C LEU A 678 5.11 -28.84 15.00
N LEU A 679 5.70 -27.71 14.60
CA LEU A 679 5.11 -26.38 14.72
C LEU A 679 3.83 -26.25 13.88
N ALA A 680 3.82 -26.79 12.66
CA ALA A 680 2.62 -26.85 11.83
C ALA A 680 1.54 -27.73 12.47
N GLY A 681 1.91 -28.89 13.04
CA GLY A 681 1.03 -29.77 13.79
C GLY A 681 0.42 -29.09 15.03
N LEU A 682 1.25 -28.41 15.83
CA LEU A 682 0.84 -27.65 17.00
C LEU A 682 0.00 -26.41 16.65
N ALA A 683 0.29 -25.77 15.51
CA ALA A 683 -0.55 -24.71 14.97
C ALA A 683 -1.92 -25.25 14.52
N LEU A 684 -1.98 -26.48 14.01
CA LEU A 684 -3.22 -27.15 13.60
C LEU A 684 -4.05 -27.70 14.76
N THR A 685 -3.50 -27.85 15.97
CA THR A 685 -4.30 -28.17 17.18
C THR A 685 -5.07 -26.96 17.70
N VAL A 686 -4.61 -25.73 17.44
CA VAL A 686 -5.33 -24.50 17.81
C VAL A 686 -6.57 -24.32 16.92
N PRO A 687 -7.80 -24.34 17.48
CA PRO A 687 -9.03 -24.38 16.68
C PRO A 687 -9.25 -23.13 15.81
N ARG A 688 -8.75 -21.96 16.25
CA ARG A 688 -8.80 -20.72 15.44
C ARG A 688 -7.83 -20.77 14.26
N VAL A 689 -6.58 -21.19 14.49
CA VAL A 689 -5.56 -21.32 13.44
C VAL A 689 -5.97 -22.41 12.45
N ARG A 690 -6.38 -23.59 12.93
CA ARG A 690 -6.94 -24.66 12.09
C ARG A 690 -8.08 -24.16 11.21
N ARG A 691 -9.05 -23.40 11.74
CA ARG A 691 -10.20 -22.92 10.96
C ARG A 691 -9.78 -21.89 9.90
N VAL A 692 -8.83 -21.01 10.22
CA VAL A 692 -8.27 -20.04 9.26
C VAL A 692 -7.43 -20.73 8.18
N VAL A 693 -6.54 -21.64 8.59
CA VAL A 693 -5.66 -22.41 7.70
C VAL A 693 -6.48 -23.32 6.79
N THR A 694 -7.41 -24.11 7.34
CA THR A 694 -8.25 -25.00 6.53
C THR A 694 -9.22 -24.24 5.63
N SER A 695 -9.80 -23.11 6.05
CA SER A 695 -10.64 -22.30 5.15
C SER A 695 -9.82 -21.67 4.02
N ARG A 696 -8.60 -21.19 4.30
CA ARG A 696 -7.65 -20.67 3.30
C ARG A 696 -7.16 -21.75 2.35
N LEU A 697 -6.68 -22.89 2.86
CA LEU A 697 -6.23 -24.02 2.04
C LEU A 697 -7.38 -24.61 1.23
N LYS A 698 -8.56 -24.84 1.84
CA LYS A 698 -9.74 -25.31 1.11
C LYS A 698 -10.12 -24.32 0.01
N SER A 699 -10.06 -23.01 0.26
CA SER A 699 -10.31 -22.00 -0.77
C SER A 699 -9.24 -21.93 -1.86
N MET A 700 -7.98 -22.25 -1.57
CA MET A 700 -6.88 -22.25 -2.53
C MET A 700 -6.85 -23.54 -3.38
N PHE A 701 -7.19 -24.68 -2.77
CA PHE A 701 -7.08 -26.00 -3.39
C PHE A 701 -8.41 -26.61 -3.84
N SER A 702 -9.57 -25.99 -3.56
CA SER A 702 -10.89 -26.51 -3.98
C SER A 702 -11.01 -26.72 -5.48
N GLY A 703 -10.28 -25.93 -6.29
CA GLY A 703 -10.22 -26.11 -7.74
C GLY A 703 -9.11 -27.05 -8.22
N VAL A 704 -8.08 -27.31 -7.42
CA VAL A 704 -6.87 -28.06 -7.85
C VAL A 704 -7.13 -29.57 -7.83
N VAL A 705 -7.83 -30.08 -6.81
CA VAL A 705 -8.09 -31.52 -6.67
C VAL A 705 -8.97 -32.07 -7.80
N PRO A 706 -10.15 -31.47 -8.12
CA PRO A 706 -10.95 -31.94 -9.25
C PRO A 706 -10.18 -31.86 -10.57
N ARG A 707 -9.34 -30.84 -10.72
CA ARG A 707 -8.51 -30.65 -11.92
C ARG A 707 -7.44 -31.72 -12.09
N LEU A 708 -6.79 -32.14 -10.99
CA LEU A 708 -5.82 -33.25 -11.03
C LEU A 708 -6.52 -34.57 -11.38
N VAL A 709 -7.75 -34.78 -10.89
CA VAL A 709 -8.57 -35.95 -11.24
C VAL A 709 -8.92 -35.95 -12.73
N ASP A 710 -9.36 -34.82 -13.30
CA ASP A 710 -9.64 -34.69 -14.74
C ASP A 710 -8.41 -35.00 -15.63
N VAL A 711 -7.21 -34.59 -15.17
CA VAL A 711 -5.96 -34.83 -15.90
C VAL A 711 -5.55 -36.30 -15.78
N LEU A 712 -5.70 -36.92 -14.60
CA LEU A 712 -5.49 -38.36 -14.41
C LEU A 712 -6.42 -39.21 -15.29
N GLN A 713 -7.63 -38.74 -15.56
CA GLN A 713 -8.60 -39.41 -16.43
C GLN A 713 -8.29 -39.25 -17.93
N SER A 714 -7.35 -38.39 -18.32
CA SER A 714 -7.00 -38.13 -19.72
C SER A 714 -5.52 -38.50 -20.00
N PRO A 715 -5.23 -39.74 -20.44
CA PRO A 715 -3.86 -40.23 -20.56
C PRO A 715 -3.01 -39.36 -21.50
N ALA A 716 -3.57 -38.90 -22.61
CA ALA A 716 -2.86 -38.01 -23.54
C ALA A 716 -2.41 -36.68 -22.88
N LYS A 717 -3.22 -36.13 -21.97
CA LYS A 717 -2.90 -34.88 -21.26
C LYS A 717 -1.89 -35.10 -20.16
N LEU A 718 -2.01 -36.23 -19.44
CA LEU A 718 -1.01 -36.68 -18.49
C LEU A 718 0.36 -36.84 -19.16
N PHE A 719 0.44 -37.53 -20.31
CA PHE A 719 1.67 -37.66 -21.08
C PHE A 719 2.21 -36.32 -21.57
N THR A 720 1.35 -35.43 -22.06
CA THR A 720 1.77 -34.10 -22.53
C THR A 720 2.33 -33.25 -21.38
N GLY A 721 1.65 -33.24 -20.23
CA GLY A 721 2.06 -32.46 -19.06
C GLY A 721 3.31 -33.01 -18.40
N MET A 722 3.35 -34.32 -18.14
CA MET A 722 4.47 -35.00 -17.50
C MET A 722 5.69 -35.05 -18.42
N GLY A 723 5.48 -35.31 -19.72
CA GLY A 723 6.51 -35.20 -20.74
C GLY A 723 7.05 -33.77 -20.87
N GLY A 724 6.18 -32.75 -20.82
CA GLY A 724 6.59 -31.35 -20.78
C GLY A 724 7.44 -31.01 -19.56
N THR A 725 7.07 -31.49 -18.37
CA THR A 725 7.85 -31.31 -17.13
C THR A 725 9.23 -31.97 -17.23
N LEU A 726 9.29 -33.22 -17.66
CA LEU A 726 10.56 -33.96 -17.81
C LEU A 726 11.45 -33.32 -18.88
N LEU A 727 10.88 -32.93 -20.02
CA LEU A 727 11.60 -32.24 -21.08
C LEU A 727 12.12 -30.88 -20.62
N LEU A 728 11.38 -30.18 -19.76
CA LEU A 728 11.79 -28.89 -19.22
C LEU A 728 13.00 -29.04 -18.30
N THR A 729 12.96 -30.01 -17.38
CA THR A 729 14.10 -30.35 -16.53
C THR A 729 15.30 -30.79 -17.37
N LEU A 730 15.09 -31.68 -18.35
CA LEU A 730 16.13 -32.15 -19.25
C LEU A 730 16.77 -30.99 -20.05
N ALA A 731 15.96 -30.06 -20.56
CA ALA A 731 16.44 -28.88 -21.29
C ALA A 731 17.36 -28.00 -20.41
N PHE A 732 17.00 -27.80 -19.15
CA PHE A 732 17.86 -27.05 -18.22
C PHE A 732 19.15 -27.79 -17.87
N VAL A 733 19.08 -29.11 -17.63
CA VAL A 733 20.28 -29.91 -17.35
C VAL A 733 21.20 -29.95 -18.58
N LEU A 734 20.67 -30.13 -19.80
CA LEU A 734 21.45 -30.10 -21.03
C LEU A 734 22.11 -28.73 -21.24
N CYS A 735 21.40 -27.64 -20.94
CA CYS A 735 21.96 -26.29 -20.98
C CYS A 735 23.12 -26.15 -19.99
N LEU A 736 22.98 -26.66 -18.76
CA LEU A 736 24.03 -26.63 -17.76
C LEU A 736 25.24 -27.50 -18.15
N ASP A 737 25.02 -28.73 -18.61
CA ASP A 737 26.09 -29.65 -19.07
C ASP A 737 26.86 -29.06 -20.24
N ALA A 738 26.15 -28.50 -21.24
CA ALA A 738 26.77 -27.83 -22.37
C ALA A 738 27.58 -26.59 -21.92
N SER A 739 27.09 -25.82 -20.95
CA SER A 739 27.85 -24.70 -20.38
C SER A 739 29.07 -25.15 -19.56
N ILE A 740 29.06 -26.33 -18.95
CA ILE A 740 30.25 -26.89 -18.27
C ILE A 740 31.30 -27.29 -19.32
N ARG A 741 30.87 -28.00 -20.37
CA ARG A 741 31.74 -28.45 -21.45
C ARG A 741 32.30 -27.31 -22.29
N SER A 742 31.62 -26.16 -22.36
CA SER A 742 32.12 -25.01 -23.10
C SER A 742 33.45 -24.51 -22.54
N PHE A 743 33.69 -24.65 -21.23
CA PHE A 743 34.91 -24.22 -20.54
C PHE A 743 35.86 -25.39 -20.20
N GLY A 744 35.74 -26.52 -20.90
CA GLY A 744 36.61 -27.68 -20.71
C GLY A 744 36.33 -28.50 -19.44
N GLY A 745 35.27 -28.19 -18.71
CA GLY A 745 34.83 -29.02 -17.58
C GLY A 745 34.12 -30.29 -18.05
N SER A 746 34.26 -31.37 -17.28
CA SER A 746 33.51 -32.60 -17.51
C SER A 746 33.08 -33.21 -16.18
N LEU A 747 31.80 -33.49 -16.03
CA LEU A 747 31.24 -34.24 -14.91
C LEU A 747 30.38 -35.39 -15.44
N PRO A 748 30.20 -36.47 -14.66
CA PRO A 748 29.22 -37.48 -14.97
C PRO A 748 27.83 -36.84 -15.11
N TRP A 749 27.07 -37.23 -16.14
CA TRP A 749 25.73 -36.70 -16.41
C TRP A 749 24.81 -36.77 -15.19
N THR A 750 24.88 -37.87 -14.43
CA THR A 750 24.11 -38.08 -13.19
C THR A 750 24.43 -37.03 -12.12
N THR A 751 25.70 -36.65 -12.00
CA THR A 751 26.16 -35.58 -11.10
C THR A 751 25.62 -34.22 -11.53
N VAL A 752 25.62 -33.90 -12.84
CA VAL A 752 25.07 -32.63 -13.35
C VAL A 752 23.57 -32.52 -13.10
N VAL A 753 22.82 -33.61 -13.30
CA VAL A 753 21.39 -33.69 -12.97
C VAL A 753 21.18 -33.44 -11.47
N LEU A 754 21.94 -34.11 -10.61
CA LEU A 754 21.83 -33.97 -9.16
C LEU A 754 22.16 -32.55 -8.71
N VAL A 755 23.27 -31.97 -9.20
CA VAL A 755 23.67 -30.60 -8.93
C VAL A 755 22.58 -29.61 -9.33
N PHE A 756 22.04 -29.74 -10.55
CA PHE A 756 20.95 -28.88 -11.01
C PHE A 756 19.72 -28.98 -10.10
N LEU A 757 19.23 -30.19 -9.82
CA LEU A 757 18.02 -30.39 -9.01
C LEU A 757 18.18 -29.84 -7.60
N THR A 758 19.34 -30.08 -6.98
CA THR A 758 19.62 -29.66 -5.60
C THR A 758 19.81 -28.15 -5.52
N ALA A 759 20.65 -27.57 -6.39
CA ALA A 759 20.91 -26.14 -6.41
C ALA A 759 19.69 -25.31 -6.83
N ASN A 760 18.88 -25.81 -7.78
CA ASN A 760 17.65 -25.15 -8.18
C ASN A 760 16.59 -25.17 -7.07
N ALA A 761 16.50 -26.26 -6.29
CA ALA A 761 15.63 -26.33 -5.13
C ALA A 761 16.05 -25.34 -4.04
N VAL A 762 17.34 -25.30 -3.71
CA VAL A 762 17.89 -24.38 -2.70
C VAL A 762 17.73 -22.92 -3.16
N GLY A 763 18.13 -22.61 -4.39
CA GLY A 763 18.07 -21.24 -4.92
C GLY A 763 16.65 -20.72 -5.13
N SER A 764 15.67 -21.59 -5.41
CA SER A 764 14.25 -21.19 -5.53
C SER A 764 13.57 -20.95 -4.18
N ALA A 765 14.15 -21.41 -3.07
CA ALA A 765 13.65 -21.15 -1.72
C ALA A 765 13.98 -19.73 -1.24
N ALA A 766 15.00 -19.09 -1.82
CA ALA A 766 15.34 -17.72 -1.52
C ALA A 766 14.28 -16.75 -2.09
N PRO A 767 13.80 -15.76 -1.32
CA PRO A 767 12.80 -14.80 -1.78
C PRO A 767 13.42 -13.71 -2.69
N THR A 768 14.32 -14.07 -3.59
CA THR A 768 14.97 -13.15 -4.54
C THR A 768 14.25 -13.14 -5.90
N PRO A 769 14.10 -11.98 -6.56
CA PRO A 769 13.58 -11.92 -7.93
C PRO A 769 14.41 -12.80 -8.85
N GLY A 770 13.76 -13.68 -9.63
CA GLY A 770 14.45 -14.61 -10.54
C GLY A 770 15.42 -15.63 -9.90
N GLY A 771 15.47 -15.73 -8.57
CA GLY A 771 16.47 -16.54 -7.87
C GLY A 771 17.89 -15.97 -7.97
N LEU A 772 18.02 -14.67 -8.26
CA LEU A 772 19.30 -14.00 -8.45
C LEU A 772 20.17 -14.06 -7.20
N GLY A 773 21.47 -14.31 -7.41
CA GLY A 773 22.49 -14.50 -6.39
C GLY A 773 22.43 -15.89 -5.74
N ALA A 774 21.24 -16.32 -5.33
CA ALA A 774 21.03 -17.55 -4.59
C ALA A 774 21.27 -18.81 -5.45
N VAL A 775 20.70 -18.86 -6.66
CA VAL A 775 20.86 -20.03 -7.54
C VAL A 775 22.27 -20.05 -8.15
N GLU A 776 22.85 -18.90 -8.48
CA GLU A 776 24.23 -18.80 -8.99
C GLU A 776 25.22 -19.32 -7.95
N GLY A 777 25.08 -18.86 -6.70
CA GLY A 777 25.88 -19.33 -5.58
C GLY A 777 25.69 -20.83 -5.35
N ALA A 778 24.44 -21.30 -5.30
CA ALA A 778 24.14 -22.71 -5.09
C ALA A 778 24.69 -23.61 -6.21
N LEU A 779 24.55 -23.23 -7.48
CA LEU A 779 25.08 -23.99 -8.62
C LEU A 779 26.61 -23.97 -8.64
N THR A 780 27.23 -22.80 -8.43
CA THR A 780 28.70 -22.65 -8.42
C THR A 780 29.30 -23.49 -7.30
N LEU A 781 28.74 -23.41 -6.10
CA LEU A 781 29.17 -24.20 -4.94
C LEU A 781 29.00 -25.70 -5.21
N ALA A 782 27.83 -26.13 -5.67
CA ALA A 782 27.56 -27.54 -5.93
C ALA A 782 28.46 -28.12 -7.03
N LEU A 783 28.74 -27.36 -8.09
CA LEU A 783 29.69 -27.76 -9.14
C LEU A 783 31.14 -27.82 -8.64
N THR A 784 31.55 -26.88 -7.78
CA THR A 784 32.89 -26.87 -7.19
C THR A 784 33.10 -28.06 -6.25
N ILE A 785 32.11 -28.33 -5.39
CA ILE A 785 32.11 -29.52 -4.51
C ILE A 785 32.13 -30.82 -5.34
N SER A 786 31.48 -30.81 -6.51
CA SER A 786 31.44 -31.96 -7.42
C SER A 786 32.73 -32.17 -8.23
N GLY A 787 33.76 -31.33 -8.05
CA GLY A 787 35.10 -31.53 -8.61
C GLY A 787 35.49 -30.59 -9.76
N LEU A 788 34.70 -29.56 -10.08
CA LEU A 788 35.14 -28.50 -11.00
C LEU A 788 35.96 -27.42 -10.27
N SER A 789 36.89 -26.77 -10.97
CA SER A 789 37.54 -25.57 -10.43
C SER A 789 36.51 -24.46 -10.23
N ALA A 790 36.73 -23.60 -9.23
CA ALA A 790 35.83 -22.47 -8.96
C ALA A 790 35.65 -21.58 -10.20
N GLU A 791 36.73 -21.36 -10.96
CA GLU A 791 36.72 -20.56 -12.19
C GLU A 791 35.85 -21.18 -13.30
N THR A 792 35.99 -22.49 -13.56
CA THR A 792 35.18 -23.20 -14.55
C THR A 792 33.72 -23.30 -14.10
N ALA A 793 33.47 -23.56 -12.82
CA ALA A 793 32.13 -23.63 -12.24
C ALA A 793 31.41 -22.27 -12.35
N THR A 794 32.07 -21.18 -11.95
CA THR A 794 31.51 -19.83 -12.06
C THR A 794 31.24 -19.46 -13.52
N SER A 795 32.19 -19.70 -14.42
CA SER A 795 32.03 -19.38 -15.86
C SER A 795 30.88 -20.16 -16.50
N ALA A 796 30.77 -21.47 -16.21
CA ALA A 796 29.67 -22.31 -16.69
C ALA A 796 28.30 -21.86 -16.17
N VAL A 797 28.21 -21.49 -14.89
CA VAL A 797 26.97 -20.99 -14.28
C VAL A 797 26.56 -19.65 -14.88
N LEU A 798 27.51 -18.75 -15.10
CA LEU A 798 27.24 -17.45 -15.72
C LEU A 798 26.77 -17.60 -17.17
N LEU A 799 27.36 -18.50 -17.96
CA LEU A 799 26.87 -18.81 -19.31
C LEU A 799 25.47 -19.45 -19.29
N TYR A 800 25.24 -20.39 -18.37
CA TYR A 800 23.92 -20.97 -18.14
C TYR A 800 22.87 -19.90 -17.80
N ARG A 801 23.21 -18.92 -16.95
CA ARG A 801 22.32 -17.80 -16.59
C ARG A 801 22.13 -16.80 -17.71
N LEU A 802 23.16 -16.55 -18.52
CA LEU A 802 23.04 -15.74 -19.72
C LEU A 802 21.93 -16.28 -20.61
N PHE A 803 21.88 -17.59 -20.85
CA PHE A 803 20.84 -18.16 -21.72
C PHE A 803 19.49 -18.38 -21.05
N THR A 804 19.45 -18.71 -19.76
CA THR A 804 18.19 -19.05 -19.08
C THR A 804 17.50 -17.88 -18.41
N LEU A 805 18.23 -16.81 -18.09
CA LEU A 805 17.73 -15.69 -17.31
C LEU A 805 17.91 -14.34 -18.01
N TRP A 806 19.10 -13.98 -18.52
CA TRP A 806 19.37 -12.62 -19.02
C TRP A 806 19.00 -12.40 -20.49
N LEU A 807 19.49 -13.25 -21.40
CA LEU A 807 19.22 -13.17 -22.85
C LEU A 807 17.71 -13.18 -23.17
N PRO A 808 16.88 -14.00 -22.51
CA PRO A 808 15.45 -14.06 -22.85
C PRO A 808 14.63 -12.84 -22.42
N VAL A 809 15.18 -11.93 -21.63
CA VAL A 809 14.46 -10.75 -21.10
C VAL A 809 14.01 -9.83 -22.24
N LEU A 810 14.88 -9.60 -23.22
CA LEU A 810 14.61 -8.74 -24.37
C LEU A 810 13.49 -9.30 -25.28
N PRO A 811 13.61 -10.54 -25.82
CA PRO A 811 12.51 -11.13 -26.58
C PRO A 811 11.27 -11.36 -25.72
N GLY A 812 11.43 -11.63 -24.42
CA GLY A 812 10.34 -11.74 -23.44
C GLY A 812 9.54 -10.45 -23.29
N TRP A 813 10.21 -9.30 -23.21
CA TRP A 813 9.54 -8.00 -23.18
C TRP A 813 8.79 -7.71 -24.47
N GLY A 814 9.40 -7.99 -25.63
CA GLY A 814 8.75 -7.88 -26.93
C GLY A 814 7.50 -8.76 -27.05
N ALA A 815 7.60 -10.02 -26.63
CA ALA A 815 6.50 -10.96 -26.55
C ALA A 815 5.38 -10.49 -25.61
N PHE A 816 5.73 -10.00 -24.42
CA PHE A 816 4.79 -9.46 -23.44
C PHE A 816 4.04 -8.25 -24.00
N ALA A 817 4.75 -7.30 -24.61
CA ALA A 817 4.16 -6.12 -25.24
C ALA A 817 3.24 -6.48 -26.41
N TYR A 818 3.65 -7.43 -27.24
CA TYR A 818 2.84 -7.94 -28.36
C TYR A 818 1.56 -8.62 -27.87
N LEU A 819 1.67 -9.53 -26.90
CA LEU A 819 0.53 -10.24 -26.32
C LEU A 819 -0.44 -9.28 -25.63
N GLN A 820 0.07 -8.24 -24.97
CA GLN A 820 -0.77 -7.22 -24.34
C GLN A 820 -1.54 -6.38 -25.37
N ARG A 821 -0.92 -6.05 -26.52
CA ARG A 821 -1.59 -5.34 -27.64
C ARG A 821 -2.70 -6.18 -28.28
N LYS A 822 -2.53 -7.49 -28.36
CA LYS A 822 -3.52 -8.45 -28.90
C LYS A 822 -4.56 -8.90 -27.85
N GLU A 823 -4.60 -8.27 -26.69
CA GLU A 823 -5.46 -8.62 -25.53
C GLU A 823 -5.34 -10.09 -25.08
N ALA A 824 -4.18 -10.70 -25.33
CA ALA A 824 -3.85 -12.05 -24.95
C ALA A 824 -3.41 -12.19 -23.47
N LEU A 825 -3.13 -11.06 -22.81
CA LEU A 825 -2.80 -10.91 -21.39
C LEU A 825 -3.65 -9.81 -20.73
#